data_AF-A0AAD3E225-F1
#
_entry.id   AF-A0AAD3E225-F1
#
_cell.length_a   1.000
_cell.length_b   1.000
_cell.length_c   1.000
_cell.angle_alpha   90.00
_cell.angle_beta   90.00
_cell.angle_gamma   90.00
#
_symmetry.space_group_name_H-M   'P 1'
#
loop_
_entity.id
_entity.type
_entity.pdbx_description
1 polymer ?
#
loop_
_entity_poly.entity_id
_entity_poly.type
_entity_poly.pdbx_seq_one_letter_code
_entity_poly.pdbx_strand_id
1 'polypeptide(L)'
;CHQGFGGPYANPIPPGGIALAAMATAEMAVAASSSSAGGAGAAAASKRGVVGNAALPMMADAAAVSASSSNGDNSGAAAAPAAAALRQQSNFIVTPLFAVVSRTITTTSTTAAAGAASDDTAAAAAEVTFTAPPNLGTFVVRAFAVVAPAAAAADAANPDKAAAAPPSDAASSPVLPVVRPVVRYGSAETRIAVRRRVSLTPSVPRLVRVGDVFEAGVVLTVGSVPAEVMVEVKVEDAAGSARGRGSPLRLLPSTSQSAHDNPASSSSSQSKTVAFTTATGLQQEVRFSFSAAAVGSANLTFSAAAAEEGSTVDRGGGAGGGAAGDALQVQLSVEGQQGPVWVATSFTLSATSHNNTVTYSNSTSSSSSSAPAAAAAGWQEGLVLPQAVPGSGGLTLTAGVGHFPAVSTVLDNLLLLQNQQADPKSSTSSLSSSLSSPSSPSSSYVTAQPAMLWVTMPAVLSYYGQLDSYINNNKNNTSSNSSSTDITTSSGNTSSSSPTNPTAAAAASYSAVLSSFQVLRSLTRPVVGLLACDPARWGTWQPTRTDMGLNSWALFLAHLHGPALTPLLPNSSSSSSSSPASSPTSSSSSLASSWQQLHSQTLPVWRGAVERQLLEDAREAWRGAAGNSGGSGNSSGSGRYRDWNTLVWARLVLGPDWSPPAGTLPDVAADLSLSALVRNKDDMGRQTRIVVALLLQQLLQTRGSAAAEQQLQQQQLEVLQEVLQEVVGSLRVQGRTAYVAAGQGSPSPLPLSDQALGLLLLTRAAAAASPTSTSTSSTASLNSSSSSAITSPITSPITSPITSTSLRPLLPRLAAYVASPAPPPPGGGGAPLPWAASLVRPPSWQAQGLVLAALSQYDRQYGSAQPQLGMSAEVNGAVVMQASFQAANRSTSSTPSSSPSWQPVSRTIAWEELRPPPAPGNTSRLDFQVSGSGEVSLTASMRFVPARPPPSPTYRGLYVAAALQLVDPLSGGPMGRPLVAVPLGSLVAYTVQVTSPDDLGAVTVAVMMPGGLEPLDPNLPGGTMGVGSGWMSCGESWVESSAWSRVFRWWWWPMCPAQETRPALVTLSYAALRAGTSSVTIRAVAATVGTFVVPPIRAYADAQPELMGMTAAGAIKICDGAGSGG
;
A
#
# COMPACT_ATOMS: atom_id res chain seq x y z
N CYS A 1 10.64 -6.55 -43.78
CA CYS A 1 11.00 -5.38 -42.95
C CYS A 1 12.09 -4.49 -43.57
N HIS A 2 12.74 -4.88 -44.68
CA HIS A 2 13.92 -4.17 -45.20
C HIS A 2 13.66 -3.08 -46.26
N GLN A 3 12.42 -2.86 -46.68
CA GLN A 3 12.10 -1.80 -47.63
C GLN A 3 10.79 -1.12 -47.25
N GLY A 4 10.81 0.22 -47.24
CA GLY A 4 9.62 1.06 -47.29
C GLY A 4 9.30 1.87 -46.03
N PHE A 5 10.18 2.80 -45.64
CA PHE A 5 9.74 4.07 -45.02
C PHE A 5 10.67 5.21 -45.47
N GLY A 6 10.57 5.56 -46.75
CA GLY A 6 10.91 6.89 -47.26
C GLY A 6 9.61 7.66 -47.48
N GLY A 7 9.09 8.32 -46.44
CA GLY A 7 7.87 9.12 -46.51
C GLY A 7 7.76 10.04 -45.28
N PRO A 8 7.32 11.31 -45.43
CA PRO A 8 7.60 12.36 -44.46
C PRO A 8 6.55 12.37 -43.34
N TYR A 9 6.80 11.61 -42.28
CA TYR A 9 6.35 12.02 -40.94
C TYR A 9 7.55 12.60 -40.20
N ALA A 10 7.93 13.80 -40.61
CA ALA A 10 8.78 14.65 -39.80
C ALA A 10 7.98 15.06 -38.56
N ASN A 11 8.31 14.48 -37.41
CA ASN A 11 8.04 15.16 -36.15
C ASN A 11 8.69 16.55 -36.23
N PRO A 12 7.95 17.66 -36.10
CA PRO A 12 8.60 18.94 -35.87
C PRO A 12 9.25 18.86 -34.50
N ILE A 13 10.57 18.64 -34.47
CA ILE A 13 11.39 19.12 -33.37
C ILE A 13 11.23 20.64 -33.40
N PRO A 14 10.63 21.29 -32.38
CA PRO A 14 10.61 22.74 -32.35
C PRO A 14 12.07 23.25 -32.36
N PRO A 15 12.42 24.21 -33.21
CA PRO A 15 13.73 24.86 -33.17
C PRO A 15 13.73 25.80 -31.97
N GLY A 16 13.97 25.22 -30.80
CA GLY A 16 14.12 25.87 -29.51
C GLY A 16 15.25 25.20 -28.74
N GLY A 17 16.40 25.05 -29.41
CA GLY A 17 17.63 24.67 -28.74
C GLY A 17 18.02 25.77 -27.77
N ILE A 18 17.80 25.54 -26.48
CA ILE A 18 18.63 26.15 -25.45
C ILE A 18 20.02 25.59 -25.71
N ALA A 19 20.92 26.46 -26.15
CA ALA A 19 22.31 26.14 -26.38
C ALA A 19 22.90 25.49 -25.12
N LEU A 20 23.24 24.21 -25.22
CA LEU A 20 24.28 23.61 -24.39
C LEU A 20 25.58 24.31 -24.78
N ALA A 21 25.87 25.42 -24.11
CA ALA A 21 27.20 25.98 -24.09
C ALA A 21 28.13 24.94 -23.48
N ALA A 22 29.11 24.51 -24.28
CA ALA A 22 30.30 23.87 -23.77
C ALA A 22 30.89 24.76 -22.67
N MET A 23 30.82 24.33 -21.41
CA MET A 23 31.64 24.91 -20.35
C MET A 23 33.07 24.42 -20.57
N ALA A 24 33.81 25.24 -21.31
CA ALA A 24 35.25 25.35 -21.16
C ALA A 24 35.58 25.71 -19.71
N THR A 25 36.60 25.04 -19.20
CA THR A 25 37.33 25.37 -17.98
C THR A 25 37.72 26.85 -17.96
N ALA A 26 37.13 27.62 -17.04
CA ALA A 26 37.63 28.93 -16.65
C ALA A 26 37.77 28.94 -15.13
N GLU A 27 39.02 28.99 -14.68
CA GLU A 27 39.41 29.34 -13.32
C GLU A 27 38.80 30.69 -12.93
N MET A 28 38.09 30.75 -11.81
CA MET A 28 37.99 31.98 -11.03
C MET A 28 37.92 31.65 -9.56
N ALA A 29 38.95 32.12 -8.85
CA ALA A 29 39.16 32.01 -7.43
C ALA A 29 38.05 32.71 -6.64
N VAL A 30 37.47 31.99 -5.68
CA VAL A 30 36.81 32.57 -4.51
C VAL A 30 37.32 31.82 -3.29
N ALA A 31 37.89 32.60 -2.37
CA ALA A 31 38.54 32.18 -1.15
C ALA A 31 37.60 31.40 -0.23
N ALA A 32 37.92 30.13 0.03
CA ALA A 32 37.41 29.38 1.15
C ALA A 32 38.46 29.37 2.26
N SER A 33 38.11 29.96 3.40
CA SER A 33 38.86 29.93 4.64
C SER A 33 39.00 28.49 5.14
N SER A 34 40.26 28.09 5.36
CA SER A 34 40.71 26.82 5.89
C SER A 34 40.31 26.58 7.34
N SER A 35 39.81 25.38 7.65
CA SER A 35 40.06 24.71 8.92
C SER A 35 40.49 23.27 8.65
N SER A 36 41.71 22.97 9.11
CA SER A 36 42.57 21.83 8.80
C SER A 36 42.32 20.58 9.66
N ALA A 37 42.37 19.41 9.02
CA ALA A 37 42.96 18.12 9.48
C ALA A 37 42.61 17.07 8.40
N GLY A 38 43.44 16.20 7.83
CA GLY A 38 44.83 15.77 8.03
C GLY A 38 44.92 14.27 7.66
N GLY A 39 45.77 13.91 6.67
CA GLY A 39 46.18 12.52 6.33
C GLY A 39 45.52 11.91 5.07
N ALA A 40 46.17 11.85 3.90
CA ALA A 40 47.16 10.86 3.41
C ALA A 40 46.57 9.43 3.20
N GLY A 41 46.68 8.74 2.06
CA GLY A 41 47.50 8.90 0.86
C GLY A 41 47.01 8.06 -0.34
N ALA A 42 47.76 8.18 -1.44
CA ALA A 42 47.42 7.84 -2.82
C ALA A 42 47.72 6.39 -3.25
N ALA A 43 47.07 5.93 -4.34
CA ALA A 43 47.70 5.14 -5.40
C ALA A 43 46.83 5.15 -6.68
N ALA A 44 47.48 5.47 -7.80
CA ALA A 44 46.95 5.51 -9.17
C ALA A 44 47.44 4.29 -9.99
N ALA A 45 46.99 4.20 -11.25
CA ALA A 45 47.41 3.34 -12.38
C ALA A 45 46.44 2.19 -12.69
N SER A 46 46.16 1.78 -13.94
CA SER A 46 46.53 2.25 -15.29
C SER A 46 45.66 1.48 -16.29
N LYS A 47 45.20 2.14 -17.34
CA LYS A 47 44.58 1.52 -18.53
C LYS A 47 45.61 0.71 -19.32
N ARG A 48 45.20 -0.44 -19.86
CA ARG A 48 45.87 -1.07 -21.02
C ARG A 48 44.80 -1.70 -21.92
N GLY A 49 44.73 -1.21 -23.16
CA GLY A 49 43.97 -1.84 -24.24
C GLY A 49 44.81 -2.91 -24.92
N VAL A 50 44.14 -3.88 -25.55
CA VAL A 50 44.73 -4.81 -26.53
C VAL A 50 43.73 -5.03 -27.66
N VAL A 51 44.28 -4.99 -28.87
CA VAL A 51 43.70 -5.12 -30.21
C VAL A 51 44.01 -6.52 -30.75
N GLY A 52 43.15 -7.06 -31.63
CA GLY A 52 43.50 -8.12 -32.61
C GLY A 52 42.51 -9.30 -32.59
N ASN A 53 41.60 -9.46 -33.55
CA ASN A 53 41.74 -9.93 -34.95
C ASN A 53 41.42 -11.43 -35.13
N ALA A 54 40.23 -11.66 -35.70
CA ALA A 54 39.82 -12.59 -36.75
C ALA A 54 40.56 -13.93 -36.99
N ALA A 55 39.79 -15.03 -37.05
CA ALA A 55 39.78 -16.00 -38.15
C ALA A 55 38.59 -16.98 -38.06
N LEU A 56 37.89 -17.17 -39.18
CA LEU A 56 36.94 -18.25 -39.49
C LEU A 56 37.72 -19.55 -39.86
N PRO A 57 37.13 -20.77 -39.83
CA PRO A 57 36.38 -21.27 -41.01
C PRO A 57 35.20 -22.26 -40.75
N MET A 58 34.22 -22.14 -41.65
CA MET A 58 33.42 -23.14 -42.41
C MET A 58 33.02 -24.54 -41.87
N MET A 59 31.70 -24.79 -41.94
CA MET A 59 30.92 -25.95 -42.43
C MET A 59 31.34 -27.41 -42.13
N ALA A 60 30.40 -28.20 -41.57
CA ALA A 60 29.68 -29.27 -42.28
C ALA A 60 28.69 -30.06 -41.39
N ASP A 61 27.65 -30.57 -42.04
CA ASP A 61 26.52 -31.37 -41.56
C ASP A 61 26.86 -32.72 -40.88
N ALA A 62 25.90 -33.21 -40.09
CA ALA A 62 25.21 -34.51 -40.25
C ALA A 62 25.03 -35.36 -38.98
N ALA A 63 23.75 -35.69 -38.76
CA ALA A 63 23.21 -37.00 -38.42
C ALA A 63 23.49 -37.66 -37.05
N ALA A 64 22.36 -38.10 -36.49
CA ALA A 64 22.21 -38.96 -35.33
C ALA A 64 22.96 -40.29 -35.47
N VAL A 65 23.70 -40.67 -34.43
CA VAL A 65 24.12 -42.05 -34.16
C VAL A 65 24.01 -42.31 -32.66
N SER A 66 23.21 -43.32 -32.34
CA SER A 66 23.15 -44.06 -31.09
C SER A 66 24.50 -44.72 -30.75
N ALA A 67 25.00 -44.56 -29.52
CA ALA A 67 26.08 -45.39 -29.00
C ALA A 67 25.87 -45.73 -27.52
N SER A 68 25.89 -47.04 -27.28
CA SER A 68 25.97 -47.74 -26.01
C SER A 68 27.43 -47.95 -25.57
N SER A 69 27.63 -48.07 -24.25
CA SER A 69 28.87 -48.51 -23.55
C SER A 69 30.00 -47.47 -23.55
N SER A 70 30.86 -47.31 -22.54
CA SER A 70 31.32 -48.22 -21.48
C SER A 70 32.06 -47.42 -20.39
N ASN A 71 32.31 -48.12 -19.27
CA ASN A 71 33.04 -47.75 -18.06
C ASN A 71 34.13 -46.66 -18.13
N GLY A 72 34.09 -45.79 -17.12
CA GLY A 72 35.22 -44.99 -16.66
C GLY A 72 35.04 -44.70 -15.16
N ASP A 73 35.72 -45.48 -14.32
CA ASP A 73 35.82 -45.28 -12.88
C ASP A 73 36.38 -43.89 -12.56
N ASN A 74 35.63 -43.11 -11.78
CA ASN A 74 36.18 -42.03 -10.97
C ASN A 74 35.30 -41.82 -9.74
N SER A 75 35.78 -42.33 -8.61
CA SER A 75 35.20 -42.20 -7.28
C SER A 75 35.38 -40.78 -6.74
N GLY A 76 34.47 -39.88 -7.12
CA GLY A 76 34.23 -38.61 -6.44
C GLY A 76 32.96 -38.71 -5.58
N ALA A 77 33.10 -38.55 -4.27
CA ALA A 77 32.00 -38.65 -3.30
C ALA A 77 30.84 -37.70 -3.65
N ALA A 78 29.74 -38.28 -4.14
CA ALA A 78 28.49 -37.56 -4.36
C ALA A 78 27.84 -37.23 -3.00
N ALA A 79 27.56 -35.94 -2.80
CA ALA A 79 26.73 -35.47 -1.71
C ALA A 79 25.38 -36.18 -1.74
N ALA A 80 24.91 -36.62 -0.56
CA ALA A 80 23.60 -37.23 -0.40
C ALA A 80 22.50 -36.33 -1.02
N PRO A 81 21.54 -36.88 -1.78
CA PRO A 81 20.44 -36.09 -2.29
C PRO A 81 19.67 -35.50 -1.10
N ALA A 82 19.50 -34.18 -1.12
CA ALA A 82 18.66 -33.48 -0.16
C ALA A 82 17.29 -34.19 -0.10
N ALA A 83 16.85 -34.55 1.11
CA ALA A 83 15.56 -35.17 1.34
C ALA A 83 14.47 -34.35 0.63
N ALA A 84 13.80 -34.97 -0.35
CA ALA A 84 12.69 -34.36 -1.03
C ALA A 84 11.63 -33.98 0.00
N ALA A 85 11.32 -32.68 0.10
CA ALA A 85 10.31 -32.19 1.00
C ALA A 85 8.97 -32.89 0.72
N LEU A 86 8.41 -33.54 1.75
CA LEU A 86 7.05 -34.09 1.75
C LEU A 86 6.05 -32.96 1.44
N ARG A 87 5.49 -32.95 0.23
CA ARG A 87 4.40 -32.03 -0.14
C ARG A 87 3.10 -32.54 0.45
N GLN A 88 2.41 -31.71 1.22
CA GLN A 88 1.12 -32.03 1.81
C GLN A 88 0.02 -32.15 0.75
N GLN A 89 -0.94 -33.05 1.00
CA GLN A 89 -2.04 -33.41 0.11
C GLN A 89 -2.92 -32.22 -0.34
N SER A 90 -2.94 -31.14 0.46
CA SER A 90 -3.67 -29.89 0.17
C SER A 90 -3.14 -29.11 -1.04
N ASN A 91 -1.92 -29.41 -1.52
CA ASN A 91 -1.32 -28.73 -2.67
C ASN A 91 -1.66 -29.39 -4.02
N PHE A 92 -2.46 -30.45 -4.02
CA PHE A 92 -2.91 -31.11 -5.24
C PHE A 92 -4.33 -30.64 -5.58
N ILE A 93 -4.48 -29.94 -6.71
CA ILE A 93 -5.78 -29.81 -7.36
C ILE A 93 -6.07 -31.16 -8.00
N VAL A 94 -6.64 -32.08 -7.22
CA VAL A 94 -7.17 -33.34 -7.75
C VAL A 94 -8.53 -33.01 -8.33
N THR A 95 -8.61 -32.86 -9.65
CA THR A 95 -9.92 -32.94 -10.31
C THR A 95 -10.31 -34.42 -10.24
N PRO A 96 -11.40 -34.80 -9.55
CA PRO A 96 -11.78 -36.21 -9.46
C PRO A 96 -12.32 -36.64 -10.82
N LEU A 97 -11.43 -37.03 -11.73
CA LEU A 97 -11.79 -37.84 -12.91
C LEU A 97 -12.14 -39.28 -12.50
N PHE A 98 -11.89 -39.64 -11.24
CA PHE A 98 -12.05 -40.98 -10.70
C PHE A 98 -13.21 -40.99 -9.69
N ALA A 99 -14.38 -41.44 -10.12
CA ALA A 99 -15.35 -42.01 -9.18
C ALA A 99 -14.79 -43.39 -8.76
N VAL A 100 -14.65 -43.59 -7.46
CA VAL A 100 -14.30 -44.85 -6.75
C VAL A 100 -14.11 -46.07 -7.68
N VAL A 101 -12.87 -46.51 -7.86
CA VAL A 101 -12.57 -47.79 -8.50
C VAL A 101 -13.17 -48.91 -7.63
N SER A 102 -14.25 -49.53 -8.09
CA SER A 102 -14.73 -50.80 -7.52
C SER A 102 -13.69 -51.87 -7.86
N ARG A 103 -13.00 -52.37 -6.83
CA ARG A 103 -11.95 -53.39 -6.97
C ARG A 103 -12.53 -54.72 -7.46
N THR A 104 -12.06 -55.18 -8.60
CA THR A 104 -11.74 -56.61 -8.80
C THR A 104 -10.22 -56.69 -8.90
N ILE A 105 -9.53 -56.97 -7.78
CA ILE A 105 -8.10 -57.31 -7.84
C ILE A 105 -8.03 -58.78 -8.23
N THR A 106 -7.64 -59.06 -9.47
CA THR A 106 -7.35 -60.42 -9.92
C THR A 106 -5.93 -60.76 -9.48
N THR A 107 -5.77 -61.42 -8.33
CA THR A 107 -4.48 -61.99 -7.93
C THR A 107 -4.24 -63.26 -8.75
N THR A 108 -3.46 -63.18 -9.81
CA THR A 108 -2.91 -64.37 -10.48
C THR A 108 -1.80 -64.94 -9.61
N SER A 109 -2.14 -65.88 -8.71
CA SER A 109 -1.12 -66.69 -8.03
C SER A 109 -0.56 -67.71 -9.04
N THR A 110 0.63 -67.47 -9.55
CA THR A 110 1.40 -68.54 -10.19
C THR A 110 1.83 -69.52 -9.11
N THR A 111 1.20 -70.69 -9.05
CA THR A 111 1.67 -71.82 -8.24
C THR A 111 2.99 -72.33 -8.82
N ALA A 112 4.12 -71.79 -8.34
CA ALA A 112 5.42 -72.42 -8.50
C ALA A 112 5.66 -73.38 -7.33
N ALA A 113 6.14 -74.57 -7.65
CA ALA A 113 6.34 -75.67 -6.73
C ALA A 113 7.35 -75.33 -5.61
N ALA A 114 7.08 -75.86 -4.43
CA ALA A 114 7.85 -75.69 -3.20
C ALA A 114 9.35 -75.95 -3.39
N GLY A 115 10.19 -74.98 -3.00
CA GLY A 115 11.63 -75.24 -2.84
C GLY A 115 12.60 -74.09 -3.02
N ALA A 116 12.29 -72.85 -2.64
CA ALA A 116 13.29 -71.83 -2.32
C ALA A 116 12.60 -70.64 -1.65
N ALA A 117 13.20 -70.08 -0.60
CA ALA A 117 12.82 -68.77 -0.09
C ALA A 117 13.29 -67.69 -1.08
N SER A 118 12.52 -67.49 -2.15
CA SER A 118 12.64 -66.31 -3.01
C SER A 118 11.58 -65.29 -2.59
N ASP A 119 11.94 -64.01 -2.67
CA ASP A 119 11.05 -62.84 -2.50
C ASP A 119 9.92 -62.83 -3.55
N ASP A 120 8.97 -63.76 -3.44
CA ASP A 120 7.78 -63.82 -4.29
C ASP A 120 6.79 -62.73 -3.85
N THR A 121 7.11 -61.51 -4.24
CA THR A 121 6.15 -60.40 -4.29
C THR A 121 5.19 -60.67 -5.44
N ALA A 122 4.02 -61.25 -5.13
CA ALA A 122 2.92 -61.33 -6.07
C ALA A 122 2.62 -59.92 -6.61
N ALA A 123 2.89 -59.70 -7.90
CA ALA A 123 2.62 -58.42 -8.55
C ALA A 123 1.10 -58.24 -8.65
N ALA A 124 0.52 -57.48 -7.73
CA ALA A 124 -0.87 -57.07 -7.83
C ALA A 124 -1.00 -56.04 -8.97
N ALA A 125 -1.51 -56.47 -10.13
CA ALA A 125 -1.89 -55.58 -11.21
C ALA A 125 -3.29 -54.99 -10.94
N ALA A 126 -3.43 -53.68 -11.06
CA ALA A 126 -4.71 -52.99 -11.04
C ALA A 126 -4.94 -52.39 -12.43
N GLU A 127 -5.99 -52.85 -13.12
CA GLU A 127 -6.43 -52.27 -14.38
C GLU A 127 -7.44 -51.15 -14.10
N VAL A 128 -7.28 -50.01 -14.77
CA VAL A 128 -8.17 -48.84 -14.62
C VAL A 128 -8.60 -48.37 -16.01
N THR A 129 -9.88 -48.53 -16.31
CA THR A 129 -10.49 -48.02 -17.54
C THR A 129 -11.06 -46.62 -17.30
N PHE A 130 -10.77 -45.67 -18.18
CA PHE A 130 -11.37 -44.34 -18.14
C PHE A 130 -11.60 -43.80 -19.55
N THR A 131 -12.55 -42.87 -19.67
CA THR A 131 -12.77 -42.13 -20.93
C THR A 131 -11.81 -40.96 -20.96
N ALA A 132 -10.96 -40.89 -21.98
CA ALA A 132 -10.07 -39.76 -22.16
C ALA A 132 -10.90 -38.45 -22.26
N PRO A 133 -10.46 -37.35 -21.63
CA PRO A 133 -11.13 -36.07 -21.78
C PRO A 133 -11.27 -35.71 -23.26
N PRO A 134 -12.34 -35.00 -23.67
CA PRO A 134 -12.51 -34.57 -25.05
C PRO A 134 -11.41 -33.59 -25.52
N ASN A 135 -10.62 -33.06 -24.58
CA ASN A 135 -9.51 -32.16 -24.82
C ASN A 135 -8.30 -32.94 -25.39
N LEU A 136 -7.71 -32.38 -26.45
CA LEU A 136 -6.54 -32.92 -27.11
C LEU A 136 -5.28 -32.69 -26.26
N GLY A 137 -4.36 -33.67 -26.24
CA GLY A 137 -3.09 -33.50 -25.52
C GLY A 137 -2.43 -34.79 -25.04
N THR A 138 -1.30 -34.64 -24.36
CA THR A 138 -0.63 -35.73 -23.64
C THR A 138 -1.00 -35.66 -22.18
N PHE A 139 -1.70 -36.68 -21.69
CA PHE A 139 -2.09 -36.80 -20.29
C PHE A 139 -1.03 -37.59 -19.54
N VAL A 140 -0.63 -37.07 -18.39
CA VAL A 140 0.26 -37.75 -17.46
C VAL A 140 -0.60 -38.44 -16.41
N VAL A 141 -0.61 -39.77 -16.42
CA VAL A 141 -1.31 -40.56 -15.40
C VAL A 141 -0.32 -40.89 -14.32
N ARG A 142 -0.58 -40.42 -13.09
CA ARG A 142 0.21 -40.73 -11.89
C ARG A 142 -0.57 -41.65 -10.99
N ALA A 143 -0.04 -42.83 -10.74
CA ALA A 143 -0.60 -43.80 -9.80
C ALA A 143 0.21 -43.78 -8.50
N PHE A 144 -0.48 -43.70 -7.36
CA PHE A 144 0.11 -43.83 -6.04
C PHE A 144 -0.46 -45.08 -5.37
N ALA A 145 0.40 -45.98 -4.92
CA ALA A 145 0.02 -47.18 -4.20
C ALA A 145 0.53 -47.12 -2.76
N VAL A 146 -0.35 -47.40 -1.80
CA VAL A 146 -0.02 -47.57 -0.39
C VAL A 146 -0.26 -49.03 -0.04
N VAL A 147 0.80 -49.76 0.26
CA VAL A 147 0.67 -51.11 0.82
C VAL A 147 0.58 -50.93 2.33
N ALA A 148 -0.65 -50.89 2.84
CA ALA A 148 -0.87 -51.06 4.26
C ALA A 148 -0.46 -52.50 4.61
N PRO A 149 0.46 -52.72 5.56
CA PRO A 149 0.75 -54.07 6.02
C PRO A 149 -0.57 -54.66 6.52
N ALA A 150 -0.88 -55.86 6.05
CA ALA A 150 -2.03 -56.61 6.53
C ALA A 150 -1.95 -56.62 8.05
N ALA A 151 -2.91 -55.97 8.71
CA ALA A 151 -2.95 -55.91 10.15
C ALA A 151 -2.81 -57.34 10.67
N ALA A 152 -1.89 -57.56 11.62
CA ALA A 152 -1.78 -58.80 12.39
C ALA A 152 -3.02 -58.97 13.30
N ALA A 153 -4.21 -58.97 12.69
CA ALA A 153 -5.51 -59.17 13.33
C ALA A 153 -5.81 -60.66 13.55
N ALA A 154 -4.89 -61.56 13.17
CA ALA A 154 -5.08 -63.01 13.31
C ALA A 154 -4.61 -63.58 14.67
N ASP A 155 -3.73 -62.90 15.42
CA ASP A 155 -3.19 -63.45 16.69
C ASP A 155 -3.92 -62.98 17.96
N ALA A 156 -4.93 -62.11 17.84
CA ALA A 156 -5.75 -61.69 18.99
C ALA A 156 -6.95 -62.63 19.28
N ALA A 157 -7.11 -63.71 18.51
CA ALA A 157 -8.27 -64.62 18.61
C ALA A 157 -7.97 -65.97 19.31
N ASN A 158 -6.78 -66.15 19.92
CA ASN A 158 -6.47 -67.36 20.68
C ASN A 158 -6.27 -67.06 22.19
N PRO A 159 -7.33 -67.13 23.02
CA PRO A 159 -7.23 -66.90 24.46
C PRO A 159 -6.46 -68.01 25.22
N ASP A 160 -6.12 -69.13 24.58
CA ASP A 160 -5.58 -70.31 25.28
C ASP A 160 -4.05 -70.35 25.40
N LYS A 161 -3.32 -69.32 24.94
CA LYS A 161 -1.84 -69.27 25.03
C LYS A 161 -1.29 -68.39 26.15
N ALA A 162 -2.14 -67.85 27.02
CA ALA A 162 -1.75 -66.93 28.10
C ALA A 162 -1.34 -67.59 29.44
N ALA A 163 -1.23 -68.93 29.52
CA ALA A 163 -0.98 -69.63 30.78
C ALA A 163 0.18 -70.63 30.69
N ALA A 164 1.42 -70.13 30.59
CA ALA A 164 2.62 -70.90 30.93
C ALA A 164 3.79 -69.96 31.25
N ALA A 165 3.75 -69.34 32.43
CA ALA A 165 4.92 -68.73 33.06
C ALA A 165 5.55 -69.74 34.03
N PRO A 166 6.84 -70.10 33.89
CA PRO A 166 7.60 -70.67 34.99
C PRO A 166 8.08 -69.54 35.95
N PRO A 167 8.20 -69.81 37.26
CA PRO A 167 8.68 -68.82 38.21
C PRO A 167 10.21 -68.77 38.24
N SER A 168 10.71 -67.69 38.86
CA SER A 168 12.07 -67.44 39.36
C SER A 168 13.10 -66.77 38.42
N ASP A 169 13.33 -65.50 38.77
CA ASP A 169 14.62 -64.83 38.93
C ASP A 169 15.11 -63.78 37.91
N ALA A 170 15.51 -62.65 38.53
CA ALA A 170 16.34 -61.56 38.05
C ALA A 170 15.73 -60.44 37.17
N ALA A 171 15.52 -59.32 37.86
CA ALA A 171 15.27 -57.98 37.37
C ALA A 171 16.10 -57.57 36.13
N SER A 172 15.42 -57.41 34.99
CA SER A 172 15.72 -56.37 34.00
C SER A 172 14.48 -56.17 33.12
N SER A 173 13.95 -54.95 33.04
CA SER A 173 12.86 -54.61 32.12
C SER A 173 13.38 -54.64 30.68
N PRO A 174 12.88 -55.50 29.78
CA PRO A 174 13.14 -55.36 28.37
C PRO A 174 12.13 -54.39 27.76
N VAL A 175 12.62 -53.30 27.21
CA VAL A 175 11.87 -52.43 26.30
C VAL A 175 11.46 -53.28 25.09
N LEU A 176 10.17 -53.60 24.97
CA LEU A 176 9.64 -54.25 23.76
C LEU A 176 9.88 -53.32 22.55
N PRO A 177 10.52 -53.80 21.47
CA PRO A 177 10.63 -53.02 20.25
C PRO A 177 9.23 -52.87 19.66
N VAL A 178 8.72 -51.64 19.67
CA VAL A 178 7.54 -51.26 18.88
C VAL A 178 7.93 -51.37 17.41
N VAL A 179 7.73 -52.56 16.82
CA VAL A 179 7.87 -52.76 15.37
C VAL A 179 6.71 -51.99 14.73
N ARG A 180 6.98 -50.75 14.33
CA ARG A 180 6.02 -49.96 13.57
C ARG A 180 5.94 -50.57 12.17
N PRO A 181 4.74 -50.92 11.68
CA PRO A 181 4.57 -51.40 10.32
C PRO A 181 5.17 -50.41 9.32
N VAL A 182 6.15 -50.85 8.52
CA VAL A 182 6.70 -50.03 7.44
C VAL A 182 5.68 -50.00 6.31
N VAL A 183 4.92 -48.91 6.24
CA VAL A 183 4.05 -48.62 5.09
C VAL A 183 4.96 -48.34 3.89
N ARG A 184 4.84 -49.15 2.82
CA ARG A 184 5.55 -48.92 1.55
C ARG A 184 4.68 -48.04 0.64
N TYR A 185 5.26 -46.95 0.16
CA TYR A 185 4.66 -46.04 -0.81
C TYR A 185 5.31 -46.26 -2.18
N GLY A 186 4.51 -46.46 -3.22
CA GLY A 186 4.96 -46.54 -4.61
C GLY A 186 4.32 -45.45 -5.46
N SER A 187 5.05 -44.92 -6.44
CA SER A 187 4.53 -44.01 -7.46
C SER A 187 4.95 -44.45 -8.86
N ALA A 188 4.02 -44.43 -9.81
CA ALA A 188 4.30 -44.66 -11.23
C ALA A 188 3.74 -43.51 -12.09
N GLU A 189 4.42 -43.18 -13.19
CA GLU A 189 4.00 -42.17 -14.15
C GLU A 189 3.96 -42.79 -15.57
N THR A 190 2.87 -42.59 -16.31
CA THR A 190 2.75 -42.94 -17.73
C THR A 190 2.16 -41.81 -18.55
N ARG A 191 2.36 -41.82 -19.86
CA ARG A 191 1.93 -40.78 -20.80
C ARG A 191 0.98 -41.35 -21.84
N ILE A 192 -0.18 -40.71 -21.99
CA ILE A 192 -1.21 -41.08 -22.98
C ILE A 192 -1.42 -39.91 -23.93
N ALA A 193 -1.19 -40.12 -25.23
CA ALA A 193 -1.41 -39.10 -26.25
C ALA A 193 -2.79 -39.23 -26.89
N VAL A 194 -3.62 -38.19 -26.78
CA VAL A 194 -4.96 -38.11 -27.36
C VAL A 194 -4.92 -37.13 -28.53
N ARG A 195 -5.26 -37.63 -29.73
CA ARG A 195 -5.25 -36.86 -30.99
C ARG A 195 -6.56 -37.04 -31.74
N ARG A 196 -7.10 -35.96 -32.31
CA ARG A 196 -8.21 -35.99 -33.30
C ARG A 196 -7.61 -36.11 -34.70
N ARG A 197 -8.42 -36.52 -35.68
CA ARG A 197 -8.01 -36.51 -37.10
C ARG A 197 -7.70 -35.10 -37.59
N VAL A 198 -8.43 -34.12 -37.08
CA VAL A 198 -8.19 -32.69 -37.26
C VAL A 198 -8.12 -32.08 -35.86
N SER A 199 -7.05 -31.33 -35.58
CA SER A 199 -6.93 -30.60 -34.32
C SER A 199 -6.54 -29.15 -34.56
N LEU A 200 -7.22 -28.24 -33.87
CA LEU A 200 -6.95 -26.81 -33.86
C LEU A 200 -6.18 -26.42 -32.60
N THR A 201 -5.05 -25.75 -32.78
CA THR A 201 -4.31 -25.09 -31.69
C THR A 201 -4.38 -23.58 -31.91
N PRO A 202 -4.77 -22.77 -30.92
CA PRO A 202 -4.89 -21.33 -31.11
C PRO A 202 -3.52 -20.69 -31.34
N SER A 203 -3.46 -19.82 -32.35
CA SER A 203 -2.36 -18.87 -32.61
C SER A 203 -2.92 -17.46 -32.46
N VAL A 204 -3.31 -17.11 -31.22
CA VAL A 204 -3.85 -15.78 -30.89
C VAL A 204 -2.92 -15.07 -29.91
N PRO A 205 -2.79 -13.73 -29.98
CA PRO A 205 -2.11 -12.98 -28.94
C PRO A 205 -2.85 -13.17 -27.60
N ARG A 206 -2.13 -13.03 -26.47
CA ARG A 206 -2.76 -13.12 -25.13
C ARG A 206 -3.76 -11.99 -24.88
N LEU A 207 -3.50 -10.83 -25.47
CA LEU A 207 -4.36 -9.65 -25.43
C LEU A 207 -4.03 -8.74 -26.62
N VAL A 208 -4.93 -7.81 -26.89
CA VAL A 208 -4.70 -6.72 -27.84
C VAL A 208 -5.20 -5.41 -27.24
N ARG A 209 -4.83 -4.28 -27.84
CA ARG A 209 -5.22 -2.94 -27.40
C ARG A 209 -6.04 -2.26 -28.47
N VAL A 210 -6.95 -1.37 -28.08
CA VAL A 210 -7.71 -0.55 -29.02
C VAL A 210 -6.75 0.15 -29.99
N GLY A 211 -6.96 0.00 -31.29
CA GLY A 211 -6.07 0.53 -32.34
C GLY A 211 -5.03 -0.47 -32.85
N ASP A 212 -4.85 -1.63 -32.21
CA ASP A 212 -4.03 -2.71 -32.75
C ASP A 212 -4.67 -3.28 -34.02
N VAL A 213 -3.81 -3.58 -35.00
CA VAL A 213 -4.15 -4.31 -36.22
C VAL A 213 -3.23 -5.51 -36.29
N PHE A 214 -3.76 -6.72 -36.18
CA PHE A 214 -2.94 -7.92 -35.97
C PHE A 214 -3.47 -9.11 -36.76
N GLU A 215 -2.60 -10.11 -36.91
CA GLU A 215 -2.97 -11.41 -37.44
C GLU A 215 -3.08 -12.42 -36.30
N ALA A 216 -4.16 -13.19 -36.31
CA ALA A 216 -4.36 -14.29 -35.38
C ALA A 216 -5.09 -15.43 -36.07
N GLY A 217 -5.05 -16.61 -35.50
CA GLY A 217 -5.62 -17.78 -36.16
C GLY A 217 -5.43 -19.06 -35.39
N VAL A 218 -5.26 -20.15 -36.14
CA VAL A 218 -5.12 -21.50 -35.61
C VAL A 218 -4.06 -22.27 -36.38
N VAL A 219 -3.26 -23.05 -35.66
CA VAL A 219 -2.44 -24.11 -36.22
C VAL A 219 -3.32 -25.34 -36.38
N LEU A 220 -3.60 -25.68 -37.63
CA LEU A 220 -4.28 -26.91 -38.01
C LEU A 220 -3.25 -28.04 -38.06
N THR A 221 -3.51 -29.12 -37.33
CA THR A 221 -2.81 -30.39 -37.53
C THR A 221 -3.77 -31.40 -38.13
N VAL A 222 -3.44 -31.91 -39.31
CA VAL A 222 -4.21 -32.97 -39.98
C VAL A 222 -3.48 -34.30 -39.80
N GLY A 223 -4.23 -35.36 -39.52
CA GLY A 223 -3.73 -36.71 -39.34
C GLY A 223 -3.13 -37.31 -40.61
N SER A 224 -3.03 -38.64 -40.64
CA SER A 224 -2.25 -39.39 -41.62
C SER A 224 -2.86 -39.52 -43.03
N VAL A 225 -3.98 -38.85 -43.33
CA VAL A 225 -4.63 -38.90 -44.66
C VAL A 225 -4.80 -37.48 -45.19
N PRO A 226 -4.43 -37.19 -46.45
CA PRO A 226 -4.70 -35.88 -47.04
C PRO A 226 -6.19 -35.58 -46.99
N ALA A 227 -6.54 -34.34 -46.65
CA ALA A 227 -7.93 -33.89 -46.65
C ALA A 227 -7.99 -32.46 -47.16
N GLU A 228 -9.08 -32.13 -47.85
CA GLU A 228 -9.47 -30.74 -48.04
C GLU A 228 -10.10 -30.25 -46.74
N VAL A 229 -9.50 -29.23 -46.14
CA VAL A 229 -9.96 -28.68 -44.86
C VAL A 229 -10.50 -27.28 -45.07
N MET A 230 -11.71 -27.03 -44.59
CA MET A 230 -12.28 -25.70 -44.47
C MET A 230 -12.12 -25.22 -43.03
N VAL A 231 -11.45 -24.09 -42.84
CA VAL A 231 -11.33 -23.41 -41.55
C VAL A 231 -12.17 -22.15 -41.58
N GLU A 232 -13.13 -22.04 -40.66
CA GLU A 232 -13.97 -20.87 -40.45
C GLU A 232 -13.59 -20.19 -39.14
N VAL A 233 -13.53 -18.85 -39.13
CA VAL A 233 -13.46 -18.05 -37.92
C VAL A 233 -14.73 -17.23 -37.78
N LYS A 234 -15.29 -17.20 -36.57
CA LYS A 234 -16.43 -16.37 -36.18
C LYS A 234 -16.05 -15.48 -35.00
N VAL A 235 -16.34 -14.18 -35.12
CA VAL A 235 -16.19 -13.22 -34.01
C VAL A 235 -17.55 -12.97 -33.38
N GLU A 236 -17.66 -13.27 -32.08
CA GLU A 236 -18.86 -13.03 -31.28
C GLU A 236 -18.54 -12.12 -30.09
N ASP A 237 -19.48 -11.24 -29.75
CA ASP A 237 -19.38 -10.46 -28.52
C ASP A 237 -19.49 -11.37 -27.31
N ALA A 238 -18.66 -11.15 -26.29
CA ALA A 238 -18.82 -11.85 -25.03
C ALA A 238 -20.22 -11.59 -24.45
N ALA A 239 -20.91 -12.66 -24.08
CA ALA A 239 -22.26 -12.60 -23.52
C ALA A 239 -22.29 -11.63 -22.33
N GLY A 240 -23.11 -10.58 -22.42
CA GLY A 240 -23.19 -9.51 -21.41
C GLY A 240 -22.70 -8.14 -21.87
N SER A 241 -22.18 -8.01 -23.10
CA SER A 241 -21.88 -6.69 -23.69
C SER A 241 -23.16 -5.85 -23.78
N ALA A 242 -23.18 -4.70 -23.11
CA ALA A 242 -24.35 -3.82 -23.03
C ALA A 242 -24.89 -3.49 -24.43
N ARG A 243 -26.21 -3.62 -24.62
CA ARG A 243 -26.90 -3.37 -25.90
C ARG A 243 -26.46 -2.03 -26.49
N GLY A 244 -25.89 -2.06 -27.71
CA GLY A 244 -25.46 -0.87 -28.44
C GLY A 244 -23.96 -0.59 -28.44
N ARG A 245 -23.12 -1.37 -27.74
CA ARG A 245 -21.67 -1.33 -27.94
C ARG A 245 -21.30 -2.16 -29.17
N GLY A 246 -20.61 -1.55 -30.14
CA GLY A 246 -20.01 -2.32 -31.24
C GLY A 246 -18.99 -3.33 -30.71
N SER A 247 -18.73 -4.39 -31.47
CA SER A 247 -17.82 -5.45 -31.04
C SER A 247 -16.43 -4.91 -30.70
N PRO A 248 -15.81 -5.33 -29.57
CA PRO A 248 -14.43 -4.96 -29.23
C PRO A 248 -13.43 -5.31 -30.32
N LEU A 249 -13.74 -6.31 -31.15
CA LEU A 249 -12.88 -6.84 -32.19
C LEU A 249 -13.61 -6.88 -33.54
N ARG A 250 -12.92 -6.49 -34.61
CA ARG A 250 -13.45 -6.54 -35.97
C ARG A 250 -12.56 -7.37 -36.86
N LEU A 251 -13.15 -8.30 -37.61
CA LEU A 251 -12.49 -9.07 -38.65
C LEU A 251 -12.30 -8.19 -39.90
N LEU A 252 -11.06 -8.13 -40.40
CA LEU A 252 -10.72 -7.36 -41.59
C LEU A 252 -10.84 -8.23 -42.85
N PRO A 253 -11.30 -7.66 -43.99
CA PRO A 253 -11.35 -8.39 -45.26
C PRO A 253 -9.93 -8.81 -45.69
N SER A 254 -9.77 -10.01 -46.27
CA SER A 254 -8.49 -10.35 -46.93
C SER A 254 -8.34 -9.47 -48.15
N THR A 255 -7.13 -8.96 -48.34
CA THR A 255 -6.72 -8.17 -49.51
C THR A 255 -6.87 -8.89 -50.85
N SER A 256 -7.19 -10.19 -50.86
CA SER A 256 -7.32 -11.03 -52.07
C SER A 256 -8.76 -11.19 -52.61
N GLN A 257 -9.78 -10.62 -51.98
CA GLN A 257 -11.18 -10.77 -52.44
C GLN A 257 -11.68 -9.46 -53.08
N SER A 258 -11.90 -9.51 -54.40
CA SER A 258 -12.43 -8.43 -55.25
C SER A 258 -13.60 -7.71 -54.57
N ALA A 259 -13.49 -6.38 -54.43
CA ALA A 259 -14.31 -5.49 -53.61
C ALA A 259 -15.78 -5.30 -54.04
N HIS A 260 -16.47 -6.34 -54.52
CA HIS A 260 -17.79 -6.20 -55.14
C HIS A 260 -19.00 -6.37 -54.21
N ASP A 261 -18.81 -6.66 -52.91
CA ASP A 261 -19.92 -6.91 -51.97
C ASP A 261 -20.27 -5.71 -51.08
N ASN A 262 -21.58 -5.47 -50.93
CA ASN A 262 -22.21 -4.31 -50.30
C ASN A 262 -21.82 -4.10 -48.81
N PRO A 263 -21.34 -2.90 -48.40
CA PRO A 263 -20.76 -2.67 -47.07
C PRO A 263 -21.74 -2.42 -45.89
N ALA A 264 -23.04 -2.72 -46.00
CA ALA A 264 -24.05 -2.14 -45.08
C ALA A 264 -24.84 -3.10 -44.17
N SER A 265 -24.58 -4.41 -44.12
CA SER A 265 -25.24 -5.28 -43.12
C SER A 265 -24.46 -5.29 -41.80
N SER A 266 -24.94 -4.55 -40.81
CA SER A 266 -24.39 -4.50 -39.45
C SER A 266 -24.77 -5.73 -38.61
N SER A 267 -24.64 -6.94 -39.17
CA SER A 267 -24.87 -8.16 -38.39
C SER A 267 -23.78 -8.31 -37.33
N SER A 268 -24.17 -8.65 -36.10
CA SER A 268 -23.30 -8.77 -34.92
C SER A 268 -22.36 -9.99 -34.95
N SER A 269 -22.23 -10.66 -36.09
CA SER A 269 -21.42 -11.87 -36.26
C SER A 269 -20.68 -11.78 -37.58
N GLN A 270 -19.36 -11.69 -37.52
CA GLN A 270 -18.48 -11.70 -38.68
C GLN A 270 -17.88 -13.10 -38.82
N SER A 271 -18.02 -13.71 -40.00
CA SER A 271 -17.43 -15.02 -40.31
C SER A 271 -16.58 -14.96 -41.58
N LYS A 272 -15.54 -15.78 -41.64
CA LYS A 272 -14.70 -15.97 -42.83
C LYS A 272 -14.16 -17.39 -42.90
N THR A 273 -14.18 -17.98 -44.10
CA THR A 273 -13.73 -19.35 -44.37
C THR A 273 -12.51 -19.35 -45.29
N VAL A 274 -11.54 -20.23 -45.01
CA VAL A 274 -10.37 -20.52 -45.86
C VAL A 274 -10.35 -22.03 -46.12
N ALA A 275 -10.23 -22.42 -47.39
CA ALA A 275 -10.14 -23.81 -47.80
C ALA A 275 -8.75 -24.10 -48.37
N PHE A 276 -8.16 -25.25 -48.04
CA PHE A 276 -6.89 -25.72 -48.60
C PHE A 276 -6.75 -27.24 -48.47
N THR A 277 -5.89 -27.83 -49.30
CA THR A 277 -5.57 -29.26 -49.26
C THR A 277 -4.28 -29.48 -48.49
N THR A 278 -4.32 -30.28 -47.43
CA THR A 278 -3.11 -30.62 -46.65
C THR A 278 -2.48 -31.92 -47.13
N ALA A 279 -1.16 -31.95 -47.32
CA ALA A 279 -0.42 -33.22 -47.37
C ALA A 279 -0.40 -33.90 -45.98
N THR A 280 -0.18 -35.21 -45.94
CA THR A 280 -0.22 -36.01 -44.69
C THR A 280 0.74 -35.50 -43.62
N GLY A 281 0.26 -35.40 -42.37
CA GLY A 281 1.10 -35.05 -41.22
C GLY A 281 1.58 -33.59 -41.17
N LEU A 282 1.04 -32.70 -42.01
CA LEU A 282 1.38 -31.29 -41.99
C LEU A 282 0.70 -30.54 -40.84
N GLN A 283 1.47 -29.65 -40.22
CA GLN A 283 0.95 -28.54 -39.43
C GLN A 283 0.91 -27.30 -40.33
N GLN A 284 -0.25 -26.67 -40.44
CA GLN A 284 -0.42 -25.45 -41.21
C GLN A 284 -1.10 -24.38 -40.36
N GLU A 285 -0.49 -23.20 -40.30
CA GLU A 285 -1.09 -22.05 -39.63
C GLU A 285 -2.01 -21.30 -40.59
N VAL A 286 -3.25 -21.11 -40.19
CA VAL A 286 -4.23 -20.30 -40.92
C VAL A 286 -4.44 -19.01 -40.15
N ARG A 287 -4.12 -17.87 -40.77
CA ARG A 287 -4.20 -16.55 -40.14
C ARG A 287 -5.32 -15.69 -40.74
N PHE A 288 -5.91 -14.88 -39.88
CA PHE A 288 -6.93 -13.90 -40.20
C PHE A 288 -6.50 -12.54 -39.63
N SER A 289 -6.84 -11.47 -40.34
CA SER A 289 -6.50 -10.11 -39.89
C SER A 289 -7.65 -9.52 -39.06
N PHE A 290 -7.30 -8.90 -37.95
CA PHE A 290 -8.25 -8.28 -37.02
C PHE A 290 -7.85 -6.84 -36.71
N SER A 291 -8.82 -6.03 -36.32
CA SER A 291 -8.59 -4.71 -35.70
C SER A 291 -9.34 -4.62 -34.37
N ALA A 292 -8.66 -4.17 -33.32
CA ALA A 292 -9.25 -3.93 -32.01
C ALA A 292 -9.87 -2.53 -31.95
N ALA A 293 -11.17 -2.44 -31.68
CA ALA A 293 -11.96 -1.20 -31.81
C ALA A 293 -12.42 -0.60 -30.48
N ALA A 294 -12.70 -1.43 -29.46
CA ALA A 294 -13.19 -0.98 -28.15
C ALA A 294 -12.66 -1.86 -27.02
N VAL A 295 -12.63 -1.34 -25.79
CA VAL A 295 -12.23 -2.12 -24.60
C VAL A 295 -13.31 -3.15 -24.28
N GLY A 296 -12.91 -4.39 -24.02
CA GLY A 296 -13.83 -5.47 -23.68
C GLY A 296 -13.22 -6.85 -23.93
N SER A 297 -14.07 -7.88 -23.96
CA SER A 297 -13.67 -9.23 -24.34
C SER A 297 -14.44 -9.66 -25.59
N ALA A 298 -13.76 -10.30 -26.53
CA ALA A 298 -14.36 -10.88 -27.73
C ALA A 298 -14.13 -12.39 -27.72
N ASN A 299 -15.14 -13.16 -28.14
CA ASN A 299 -15.01 -14.59 -28.33
C ASN A 299 -14.68 -14.88 -29.80
N LEU A 300 -13.57 -15.56 -30.04
CA LEU A 300 -13.14 -16.07 -31.32
C LEU A 300 -13.47 -17.55 -31.40
N THR A 301 -14.38 -17.93 -32.28
CA THR A 301 -14.71 -19.34 -32.51
C THR A 301 -14.11 -19.78 -33.84
N PHE A 302 -13.17 -20.71 -33.79
CA PHE A 302 -12.59 -21.36 -34.95
C PHE A 302 -13.25 -22.73 -35.13
N SER A 303 -13.69 -23.06 -36.33
CA SER A 303 -14.15 -24.40 -36.69
C SER A 303 -13.37 -24.89 -37.89
N ALA A 304 -13.02 -26.17 -37.89
CA ALA A 304 -12.41 -26.84 -39.02
C ALA A 304 -13.19 -28.11 -39.36
N ALA A 305 -13.43 -28.33 -40.63
CA ALA A 305 -14.05 -29.55 -41.15
C ALA A 305 -13.19 -30.11 -42.28
N ALA A 306 -12.80 -31.38 -42.18
CA ALA A 306 -12.19 -32.11 -43.28
C ALA A 306 -13.30 -32.72 -44.15
N ALA A 307 -13.27 -32.45 -45.46
CA ALA A 307 -14.09 -33.16 -46.43
C ALA A 307 -13.53 -34.58 -46.61
N GLU A 308 -14.38 -35.60 -46.51
CA GLU A 308 -13.99 -36.97 -46.85
C GLU A 308 -13.84 -37.12 -48.36
N GLU A 309 -12.69 -37.67 -48.78
CA GLU A 309 -12.37 -37.95 -50.18
C GLU A 309 -13.45 -38.85 -50.80
N GLY A 310 -14.17 -38.32 -51.80
CA GLY A 310 -15.25 -39.03 -52.49
C GLY A 310 -16.68 -38.62 -52.10
N SER A 311 -16.86 -37.78 -51.09
CA SER A 311 -18.15 -37.14 -50.80
C SER A 311 -18.28 -35.85 -51.61
N THR A 312 -19.04 -35.88 -52.71
CA THR A 312 -19.41 -34.65 -53.43
C THR A 312 -20.23 -33.79 -52.47
N VAL A 313 -19.64 -32.68 -52.02
CA VAL A 313 -20.23 -31.72 -51.08
C VAL A 313 -21.47 -31.07 -51.72
N ASP A 314 -22.62 -31.73 -51.60
CA ASP A 314 -23.90 -31.05 -51.75
C ASP A 314 -24.06 -30.13 -50.53
N ARG A 315 -23.99 -28.82 -50.74
CA ARG A 315 -24.11 -27.76 -49.71
C ARG A 315 -25.47 -27.75 -48.95
N GLY A 316 -26.33 -28.75 -49.15
CA GLY A 316 -27.69 -28.84 -48.62
C GLY A 316 -27.81 -29.63 -47.31
N GLY A 317 -27.66 -28.96 -46.17
CA GLY A 317 -28.54 -29.11 -44.98
C GLY A 317 -28.69 -30.43 -44.21
N GLY A 318 -27.95 -31.51 -44.49
CA GLY A 318 -28.12 -32.80 -43.78
C GLY A 318 -27.15 -33.03 -42.62
N ALA A 319 -27.57 -32.81 -41.37
CA ALA A 319 -26.77 -32.97 -40.13
C ALA A 319 -26.48 -34.44 -39.70
N GLY A 320 -26.40 -35.40 -40.63
CA GLY A 320 -26.45 -36.84 -40.32
C GLY A 320 -25.13 -37.63 -40.41
N GLY A 321 -24.08 -37.11 -41.05
CA GLY A 321 -22.80 -37.82 -41.21
C GLY A 321 -21.69 -37.12 -40.44
N GLY A 322 -21.07 -37.82 -39.48
CA GLY A 322 -20.03 -37.28 -38.59
C GLY A 322 -18.74 -36.91 -39.33
N ALA A 323 -18.73 -35.79 -40.04
CA ALA A 323 -17.52 -35.20 -40.59
C ALA A 323 -16.50 -35.00 -39.48
N ALA A 324 -15.26 -35.43 -39.71
CA ALA A 324 -14.17 -35.23 -38.77
C ALA A 324 -13.84 -33.74 -38.69
N GLY A 325 -14.47 -33.05 -37.73
CA GLY A 325 -14.28 -31.63 -37.47
C GLY A 325 -13.77 -31.35 -36.06
N ASP A 326 -13.21 -30.16 -35.89
CA ASP A 326 -12.80 -29.60 -34.60
C ASP A 326 -13.33 -28.18 -34.46
N ALA A 327 -13.59 -27.75 -33.24
CA ALA A 327 -14.02 -26.39 -32.94
C ALA A 327 -13.35 -25.91 -31.66
N LEU A 328 -12.83 -24.68 -31.71
CA LEU A 328 -12.07 -24.04 -30.66
C LEU A 328 -12.61 -22.64 -30.41
N GLN A 329 -13.07 -22.36 -29.20
CA GLN A 329 -13.45 -21.01 -28.78
C GLN A 329 -12.36 -20.43 -27.89
N VAL A 330 -11.91 -19.21 -28.21
CA VAL A 330 -10.91 -18.47 -27.45
C VAL A 330 -11.45 -17.10 -27.10
N GLN A 331 -11.38 -16.74 -25.82
CA GLN A 331 -11.71 -15.39 -25.38
C GLN A 331 -10.47 -14.50 -25.47
N LEU A 332 -10.54 -13.43 -26.26
CA LEU A 332 -9.49 -12.44 -26.41
C LEU A 332 -9.86 -11.17 -25.66
N SER A 333 -8.98 -10.71 -24.77
CA SER A 333 -9.14 -9.44 -24.06
C SER A 333 -8.62 -8.27 -24.89
N VAL A 334 -9.44 -7.24 -25.04
CA VAL A 334 -9.10 -5.96 -25.69
C VAL A 334 -8.96 -4.88 -24.62
N GLU A 335 -7.74 -4.41 -24.39
CA GLU A 335 -7.40 -3.38 -23.42
C GLU A 335 -7.36 -1.96 -24.04
N GLY A 336 -7.23 -0.95 -23.19
CA GLY A 336 -6.99 0.42 -23.62
C GLY A 336 -5.62 0.62 -24.27
N GLN A 337 -5.48 1.70 -25.06
CA GLN A 337 -4.19 2.16 -25.62
C GLN A 337 -3.17 2.52 -24.54
N GLN A 338 -3.65 2.81 -23.34
CA GLN A 338 -2.87 3.05 -22.14
C GLN A 338 -3.66 2.59 -20.93
N GLY A 339 -3.02 2.64 -19.76
CA GLY A 339 -3.67 2.28 -18.50
C GLY A 339 -4.74 3.30 -18.11
N PRO A 340 -5.64 2.94 -17.18
CA PRO A 340 -6.61 3.89 -16.67
C PRO A 340 -5.90 5.08 -16.01
N VAL A 341 -6.27 6.28 -16.43
CA VAL A 341 -5.89 7.55 -15.82
C VAL A 341 -6.88 7.87 -14.71
N TRP A 342 -6.35 8.34 -13.60
CA TRP A 342 -7.13 8.83 -12.47
C TRP A 342 -6.99 10.34 -12.39
N VAL A 343 -8.10 11.04 -12.40
CA VAL A 343 -8.17 12.47 -12.09
C VAL A 343 -9.01 12.58 -10.84
N ALA A 344 -8.53 13.28 -9.82
CA ALA A 344 -9.32 13.42 -8.62
C ALA A 344 -9.16 14.80 -7.99
N THR A 345 -10.26 15.27 -7.42
CA THR A 345 -10.30 16.43 -6.54
C THR A 345 -10.69 15.97 -5.14
N SER A 346 -10.13 16.63 -4.13
CA SER A 346 -10.52 16.42 -2.75
C SER A 346 -10.58 17.73 -2.01
N PHE A 347 -11.63 17.90 -1.23
CA PHE A 347 -11.88 19.10 -0.45
C PHE A 347 -12.75 18.72 0.75
N THR A 348 -12.85 19.63 1.71
CA THR A 348 -13.71 19.44 2.87
C THR A 348 -14.84 20.46 2.86
N LEU A 349 -16.01 20.02 3.29
CA LEU A 349 -17.17 20.88 3.48
C LEU A 349 -17.59 20.81 4.94
N SER A 350 -17.58 21.96 5.62
CA SER A 350 -18.12 22.08 6.96
C SER A 350 -19.60 22.45 6.86
N ALA A 351 -20.47 21.67 7.51
CA ALA A 351 -21.85 22.06 7.70
C ALA A 351 -21.86 23.33 8.58
N THR A 352 -22.34 24.46 8.05
CA THR A 352 -22.25 25.73 8.77
C THR A 352 -23.25 25.70 9.92
N SER A 353 -22.76 25.81 11.16
CA SER A 353 -23.63 25.76 12.34
C SER A 353 -24.55 26.99 12.40
N HIS A 354 -25.78 26.82 11.92
CA HIS A 354 -27.07 27.45 12.28
C HIS A 354 -27.22 28.95 12.65
N ASN A 355 -26.17 29.77 12.77
CA ASN A 355 -26.26 31.12 13.32
C ASN A 355 -25.95 32.26 12.36
N ASN A 356 -25.72 32.00 11.06
CA ASN A 356 -25.48 33.07 10.09
C ASN A 356 -26.33 32.90 8.84
N THR A 357 -27.60 33.30 8.96
CA THR A 357 -28.56 33.36 7.84
C THR A 357 -28.15 34.49 6.89
N VAL A 358 -27.26 34.21 5.95
CA VAL A 358 -26.99 35.13 4.83
C VAL A 358 -28.16 35.01 3.86
N THR A 359 -29.12 35.93 3.95
CA THR A 359 -30.25 36.03 3.03
C THR A 359 -29.76 36.49 1.66
N TYR A 360 -29.41 35.57 0.77
CA TYR A 360 -29.33 35.86 -0.66
C TYR A 360 -30.76 35.98 -1.18
N SER A 361 -31.30 37.21 -1.17
CA SER A 361 -32.57 37.53 -1.81
C SER A 361 -32.35 37.58 -3.32
N ASN A 362 -32.66 36.48 -4.01
CA ASN A 362 -32.96 36.55 -5.42
C ASN A 362 -34.23 35.74 -5.75
N SER A 363 -35.21 36.45 -6.31
CA SER A 363 -36.49 36.00 -6.89
C SER A 363 -37.71 35.75 -5.97
N THR A 364 -38.59 36.76 -5.96
CA THR A 364 -40.06 36.74 -6.16
C THR A 364 -40.90 35.53 -5.70
N SER A 365 -41.44 35.67 -4.50
CA SER A 365 -42.86 35.53 -4.12
C SER A 365 -43.73 34.41 -4.75
N SER A 366 -43.84 33.30 -4.01
CA SER A 366 -45.13 32.60 -3.84
C SER A 366 -45.20 32.04 -2.42
N SER A 367 -46.17 32.53 -1.66
CA SER A 367 -46.35 32.30 -0.22
C SER A 367 -46.92 30.90 0.09
N SER A 368 -46.08 30.03 0.66
CA SER A 368 -46.53 28.86 1.44
C SER A 368 -45.63 28.72 2.67
N SER A 369 -46.24 28.69 3.85
CA SER A 369 -45.60 28.56 5.15
C SER A 369 -45.03 27.15 5.36
N SER A 370 -43.83 26.89 4.85
CA SER A 370 -43.00 25.76 5.25
C SER A 370 -41.85 26.26 6.12
N ALA A 371 -41.49 25.49 7.16
CA ALA A 371 -40.40 25.82 8.06
C ALA A 371 -39.12 26.19 7.28
N PRO A 372 -38.35 27.21 7.71
CA PRO A 372 -37.19 27.67 6.96
C PRO A 372 -36.19 26.52 6.80
N ALA A 373 -35.98 26.09 5.55
CA ALA A 373 -34.99 25.07 5.22
C ALA A 373 -33.62 25.56 5.70
N ALA A 374 -32.97 24.76 6.55
CA ALA A 374 -31.64 25.06 7.06
C ALA A 374 -30.69 25.35 5.87
N ALA A 375 -29.96 26.47 5.93
CA ALA A 375 -29.05 26.89 4.87
C ALA A 375 -27.97 25.81 4.68
N ALA A 376 -28.10 25.00 3.63
CA ALA A 376 -27.12 23.99 3.28
C ALA A 376 -25.84 24.67 2.77
N ALA A 377 -24.69 24.22 3.26
CA ALA A 377 -23.42 24.60 2.66
C ALA A 377 -23.32 23.89 1.31
N GLY A 378 -23.36 24.67 0.22
CA GLY A 378 -23.23 24.16 -1.15
C GLY A 378 -21.80 24.34 -1.66
N TRP A 379 -21.27 23.31 -2.31
CA TRP A 379 -20.09 23.42 -3.16
C TRP A 379 -20.42 22.92 -4.56
N GLN A 380 -19.95 23.65 -5.56
CA GLN A 380 -20.17 23.31 -6.95
C GLN A 380 -18.82 23.08 -7.62
N GLU A 381 -18.67 21.90 -8.22
CA GLU A 381 -17.50 21.55 -9.02
C GLU A 381 -17.93 21.41 -10.50
N GLY A 382 -17.14 22.00 -11.41
CA GLY A 382 -17.32 21.77 -12.84
C GLY A 382 -16.87 20.35 -13.20
N LEU A 383 -17.77 19.55 -13.79
CA LEU A 383 -17.46 18.20 -14.26
C LEU A 383 -17.33 18.21 -15.79
N VAL A 384 -16.10 18.32 -16.28
CA VAL A 384 -15.80 18.12 -17.70
C VAL A 384 -15.35 16.67 -17.87
N LEU A 385 -16.21 15.84 -18.46
CA LEU A 385 -15.85 14.45 -18.78
C LEU A 385 -14.83 14.46 -19.93
N PRO A 386 -13.60 13.98 -19.72
CA PRO A 386 -12.61 13.91 -20.77
C PRO A 386 -13.02 12.87 -21.82
N GLN A 387 -12.53 13.01 -23.05
CA GLN A 387 -12.74 11.99 -24.06
C GLN A 387 -12.05 10.68 -23.64
N ALA A 388 -12.84 9.65 -23.38
CA ALA A 388 -12.33 8.31 -23.09
C ALA A 388 -12.75 7.30 -24.14
N VAL A 389 -12.04 6.19 -24.14
CA VAL A 389 -12.46 4.99 -24.87
C VAL A 389 -13.83 4.56 -24.32
N PRO A 390 -14.82 4.29 -25.19
CA PRO A 390 -16.16 3.90 -24.76
C PRO A 390 -16.14 2.77 -23.72
N GLY A 391 -16.91 2.93 -22.64
CA GLY A 391 -17.02 1.93 -21.56
C GLY A 391 -15.87 1.87 -20.57
N SER A 392 -14.84 2.72 -20.71
CA SER A 392 -13.70 2.73 -19.78
C SER A 392 -13.84 3.71 -18.61
N GLY A 393 -14.81 4.62 -18.66
CA GLY A 393 -14.93 5.75 -17.77
C GLY A 393 -15.89 5.53 -16.59
N GLY A 394 -15.48 5.95 -15.40
CA GLY A 394 -16.32 5.98 -14.19
C GLY A 394 -16.01 7.20 -13.32
N LEU A 395 -17.03 7.64 -12.57
CA LEU A 395 -16.94 8.64 -11.51
C LEU A 395 -17.13 7.94 -10.16
N THR A 396 -16.09 7.93 -9.34
CA THR A 396 -16.13 7.45 -7.95
C THR A 396 -16.15 8.64 -7.01
N LEU A 397 -17.22 8.74 -6.24
CA LEU A 397 -17.37 9.68 -5.14
C LEU A 397 -17.12 8.95 -3.82
N THR A 398 -16.30 9.52 -2.95
CA THR A 398 -16.06 9.01 -1.60
C THR A 398 -16.26 10.14 -0.62
N ALA A 399 -17.11 9.92 0.39
CA ALA A 399 -17.35 10.85 1.49
C ALA A 399 -16.99 10.17 2.81
N GLY A 400 -16.22 10.86 3.66
CA GLY A 400 -15.90 10.42 5.01
C GLY A 400 -15.97 11.60 5.98
N VAL A 401 -16.11 11.32 7.27
CA VAL A 401 -16.14 12.34 8.32
C VAL A 401 -15.04 12.07 9.34
N GLY A 402 -14.40 13.15 9.78
CA GLY A 402 -13.30 13.12 10.74
C GLY A 402 -12.13 12.25 10.33
N HIS A 403 -11.26 11.99 11.30
CA HIS A 403 -10.04 11.21 11.17
C HIS A 403 -10.06 9.98 12.08
N PHE A 404 -11.27 9.55 12.51
CA PHE A 404 -11.44 8.37 13.35
C PHE A 404 -10.78 7.11 12.79
N PRO A 405 -10.80 6.80 11.47
CA PRO A 405 -10.08 5.65 10.94
C PRO A 405 -8.57 5.68 11.20
N ALA A 406 -7.94 6.87 11.15
CA ALA A 406 -6.52 7.00 11.49
C ALA A 406 -6.29 6.82 12.99
N VAL A 407 -7.17 7.40 13.82
CA VAL A 407 -7.16 7.18 15.27
C VAL A 407 -7.34 5.69 15.62
N SER A 408 -8.20 4.97 14.91
CA SER A 408 -8.40 3.54 15.10
C SER A 408 -7.21 2.72 14.61
N THR A 409 -6.56 3.09 13.49
CA THR A 409 -5.31 2.43 13.06
C THR A 409 -4.19 2.62 14.09
N VAL A 410 -4.08 3.78 14.74
CA VAL A 410 -3.15 3.96 15.87
C VAL A 410 -3.51 3.00 17.01
N LEU A 411 -4.80 2.85 17.34
CA LEU A 411 -5.26 1.90 18.36
C LEU A 411 -4.95 0.44 17.97
N ASP A 412 -5.18 0.04 16.73
CA ASP A 412 -4.88 -1.30 16.23
C ASP A 412 -3.38 -1.60 16.29
N ASN A 413 -2.53 -0.59 16.01
CA ASN A 413 -1.09 -0.70 16.18
C ASN A 413 -0.69 -0.83 17.66
N LEU A 414 -1.35 -0.12 18.59
CA LEU A 414 -1.14 -0.32 20.04
C LEU A 414 -1.47 -1.76 20.44
N LEU A 415 -2.58 -2.30 19.92
CA LEU A 415 -3.01 -3.67 20.21
C LEU A 415 -2.08 -4.71 19.63
N LEU A 416 -1.63 -4.54 18.40
CA LEU A 416 -0.66 -5.43 17.77
C LEU A 416 0.64 -5.48 18.61
N LEU A 417 1.15 -4.32 19.02
CA LEU A 417 2.36 -4.22 19.83
C LEU A 417 2.17 -4.83 21.23
N GLN A 418 1.00 -4.64 21.85
CA GLN A 418 0.68 -5.27 23.12
C GLN A 418 0.60 -6.80 23.00
N ASN A 419 -0.02 -7.31 21.94
CA ASN A 419 -0.12 -8.75 21.69
C ASN A 419 1.27 -9.37 21.42
N GLN A 420 2.14 -8.65 20.70
CA GLN A 420 3.54 -9.06 20.51
C GLN A 420 4.32 -9.10 21.84
N GLN A 421 4.02 -8.20 22.79
CA GLN A 421 4.63 -8.23 24.13
C GLN A 421 4.05 -9.34 25.03
N ALA A 422 2.81 -9.76 24.80
CA ALA A 422 2.11 -10.76 25.60
C ALA A 422 2.48 -12.22 25.24
N ASP A 423 3.14 -12.47 24.10
CA ASP A 423 3.59 -13.80 23.70
C ASP A 423 5.11 -13.98 23.89
N PRO A 424 5.58 -14.30 25.12
CA PRO A 424 7.00 -14.56 25.37
C PRO A 424 7.48 -15.92 24.81
N LYS A 425 6.61 -16.73 24.19
CA LYS A 425 6.95 -18.12 23.78
C LYS A 425 7.29 -18.27 22.30
N SER A 426 6.93 -17.33 21.42
CA SER A 426 7.18 -17.47 19.98
C SER A 426 8.57 -17.01 19.53
N SER A 427 9.31 -16.25 20.32
CA SER A 427 10.65 -15.75 19.95
C SER A 427 11.81 -16.68 20.29
N THR A 428 11.58 -17.82 20.96
CA THR A 428 12.64 -18.73 21.42
C THR A 428 12.76 -20.04 20.63
N SER A 429 11.91 -20.31 19.64
CA SER A 429 11.86 -21.64 19.02
C SER A 429 12.79 -21.87 17.81
N SER A 430 13.47 -20.85 17.25
CA SER A 430 14.27 -21.04 16.01
C SER A 430 15.76 -20.73 16.10
N LEU A 431 16.29 -20.17 17.20
CA LEU A 431 17.71 -19.77 17.28
C LEU A 431 18.45 -20.16 18.59
N SER A 432 17.81 -20.79 19.58
CA SER A 432 18.39 -20.92 20.94
C SER A 432 18.80 -22.32 21.40
N SER A 433 19.25 -23.21 20.52
CA SER A 433 19.72 -24.55 20.92
C SER A 433 21.17 -24.62 21.44
N SER A 434 21.91 -23.52 21.61
CA SER A 434 23.34 -23.58 21.96
C SER A 434 23.83 -22.85 23.23
N LEU A 435 22.99 -22.12 23.99
CA LEU A 435 23.43 -21.45 25.22
C LEU A 435 22.44 -21.66 26.37
N SER A 436 22.59 -22.77 27.09
CA SER A 436 21.87 -23.07 28.33
C SER A 436 22.51 -22.31 29.51
N SER A 437 21.88 -21.22 29.94
CA SER A 437 22.06 -20.65 31.29
C SER A 437 20.70 -20.47 31.94
N PRO A 438 20.47 -21.01 33.15
CA PRO A 438 19.17 -20.98 33.81
C PRO A 438 18.92 -19.66 34.55
N SER A 439 17.63 -19.38 34.79
CA SER A 439 17.06 -18.38 35.73
C SER A 439 17.27 -16.89 35.44
N SER A 440 16.62 -16.36 34.40
CA SER A 440 16.09 -14.99 34.47
C SER A 440 14.63 -15.01 34.02
N PRO A 441 13.68 -14.60 34.87
CA PRO A 441 12.28 -14.56 34.49
C PRO A 441 12.14 -13.58 33.32
N SER A 442 11.57 -14.06 32.20
CA SER A 442 11.20 -13.26 31.04
C SER A 442 10.07 -12.31 31.41
N SER A 443 10.41 -11.25 32.13
CA SER A 443 9.52 -10.16 32.47
C SER A 443 9.21 -9.40 31.18
N SER A 444 7.95 -9.44 30.75
CA SER A 444 7.45 -8.61 29.66
C SER A 444 7.79 -7.14 29.93
N TYR A 445 8.38 -6.46 28.94
CA TYR A 445 8.91 -5.11 29.10
C TYR A 445 7.79 -4.09 29.30
N VAL A 446 7.41 -3.88 30.55
CA VAL A 446 6.50 -2.82 30.95
C VAL A 446 7.19 -1.46 30.75
N THR A 447 6.66 -0.63 29.85
CA THR A 447 7.19 0.71 29.55
C THR A 447 6.13 1.78 29.75
N ALA A 448 6.53 2.96 30.23
CA ALA A 448 5.60 4.03 30.57
C ALA A 448 4.92 4.68 29.36
N GLN A 449 5.60 4.74 28.21
CA GLN A 449 5.07 5.42 27.02
C GLN A 449 3.81 4.75 26.45
N PRO A 450 3.77 3.43 26.19
CA PRO A 450 2.54 2.78 25.76
C PRO A 450 1.47 2.83 26.86
N ALA A 451 1.84 2.75 28.14
CA ALA A 451 0.89 2.87 29.24
C ALA A 451 0.20 4.25 29.27
N MET A 452 0.93 5.33 28.98
CA MET A 452 0.36 6.67 28.84
C MET A 452 -0.62 6.79 27.66
N LEU A 453 -0.29 6.17 26.52
CA LEU A 453 -1.22 6.14 25.38
C LEU A 453 -2.49 5.38 25.74
N TRP A 454 -2.37 4.20 26.35
CA TRP A 454 -3.51 3.43 26.83
C TRP A 454 -4.41 4.20 27.80
N VAL A 455 -3.83 4.96 28.73
CA VAL A 455 -4.58 5.74 29.71
C VAL A 455 -5.34 6.92 29.09
N THR A 456 -4.82 7.49 28.00
CA THR A 456 -5.48 8.61 27.32
C THR A 456 -6.46 8.18 26.24
N MET A 457 -6.40 6.94 25.76
CA MET A 457 -7.30 6.41 24.74
C MET A 457 -8.80 6.51 25.08
N PRO A 458 -9.27 6.21 26.31
CA PRO A 458 -10.69 6.35 26.63
C PRO A 458 -11.21 7.78 26.46
N ALA A 459 -10.38 8.78 26.74
CA ALA A 459 -10.71 10.19 26.51
C ALA A 459 -10.87 10.47 25.01
N VAL A 460 -9.93 9.97 24.21
CA VAL A 460 -9.98 10.09 22.74
C VAL A 460 -11.25 9.42 22.20
N LEU A 461 -11.53 8.17 22.60
CA LEU A 461 -12.73 7.43 22.19
C LEU A 461 -14.04 8.10 22.65
N SER A 462 -14.03 8.78 23.80
CA SER A 462 -15.18 9.53 24.28
C SER A 462 -15.55 10.70 23.36
N TYR A 463 -14.55 11.35 22.74
CA TYR A 463 -14.82 12.40 21.75
C TYR A 463 -15.61 11.85 20.57
N TYR A 464 -15.36 10.60 20.17
CA TYR A 464 -16.04 9.94 19.05
C TYR A 464 -17.38 9.26 19.42
N GLY A 465 -17.80 9.32 20.68
CA GLY A 465 -18.98 8.57 21.16
C GLY A 465 -18.79 7.04 21.07
N GLN A 466 -17.56 6.57 20.87
CA GLN A 466 -17.23 5.14 20.71
C GLN A 466 -16.89 4.44 22.04
N LEU A 467 -16.88 5.19 23.14
CA LEU A 467 -16.54 4.61 24.44
C LEU A 467 -17.57 3.54 24.88
N ASP A 468 -18.85 3.79 24.68
CA ASP A 468 -19.92 2.87 25.12
C ASP A 468 -20.00 1.61 24.25
N SER A 469 -19.83 1.73 22.92
CA SER A 469 -19.76 0.58 22.00
C SER A 469 -18.57 -0.31 22.33
N TYR A 470 -17.41 0.31 22.58
CA TYR A 470 -16.19 -0.38 22.96
C TYR A 470 -16.30 -1.08 24.32
N ILE A 471 -16.90 -0.44 25.33
CA ILE A 471 -17.12 -1.04 26.65
C ILE A 471 -18.17 -2.17 26.60
N ASN A 472 -19.27 -1.98 25.88
CA ASN A 472 -20.39 -2.93 25.89
C ASN A 472 -20.13 -4.19 25.05
N ASN A 473 -19.37 -4.08 23.93
CA ASN A 473 -18.92 -5.24 23.18
C ASN A 473 -18.09 -6.23 24.04
N ASN A 474 -17.48 -5.76 25.13
CA ASN A 474 -16.72 -6.61 26.05
C ASN A 474 -17.59 -7.44 27.00
N LYS A 475 -18.70 -6.87 27.48
CA LYS A 475 -19.53 -7.51 28.51
C LYS A 475 -20.21 -8.77 28.00
N ASN A 476 -20.73 -8.74 26.78
CA ASN A 476 -21.51 -9.84 26.21
C ASN A 476 -20.69 -11.11 25.95
N ASN A 477 -19.35 -11.02 25.91
CA ASN A 477 -18.46 -12.17 25.72
C ASN A 477 -18.02 -12.83 27.05
N THR A 478 -18.01 -12.08 28.16
CA THR A 478 -17.68 -12.65 29.48
C THR A 478 -18.79 -13.49 30.08
N SER A 479 -20.05 -13.29 29.69
CA SER A 479 -21.21 -14.04 30.23
C SER A 479 -21.60 -15.28 29.43
N SER A 480 -21.12 -15.44 28.19
CA SER A 480 -21.51 -16.54 27.30
C SER A 480 -20.60 -17.78 27.37
N ASN A 481 -19.45 -17.70 28.05
CA ASN A 481 -18.46 -18.77 28.11
C ASN A 481 -18.48 -19.62 29.40
N SER A 482 -19.51 -19.51 30.24
CA SER A 482 -19.60 -20.25 31.51
C SER A 482 -20.68 -21.34 31.57
N SER A 483 -21.33 -21.69 30.45
CA SER A 483 -22.33 -22.77 30.46
C SER A 483 -22.55 -23.42 29.09
N SER A 484 -21.62 -24.29 28.65
CA SER A 484 -21.92 -25.33 27.65
C SER A 484 -20.80 -26.39 27.64
N THR A 485 -20.92 -27.37 28.52
CA THR A 485 -20.29 -28.68 28.37
C THR A 485 -21.37 -29.62 27.88
N ASP A 486 -21.61 -29.66 26.58
CA ASP A 486 -22.18 -30.79 25.84
C ASP A 486 -22.25 -30.40 24.37
N ILE A 487 -21.51 -31.11 23.50
CA ILE A 487 -21.97 -31.64 22.20
C ILE A 487 -20.78 -32.31 21.48
N THR A 488 -21.14 -33.47 20.95
CA THR A 488 -20.42 -34.47 20.18
C THR A 488 -19.97 -34.03 18.78
N THR A 489 -18.94 -34.74 18.32
CA THR A 489 -18.39 -34.88 16.96
C THR A 489 -19.29 -34.48 15.78
N SER A 490 -18.84 -33.52 14.98
CA SER A 490 -18.95 -33.59 13.51
C SER A 490 -17.78 -32.84 12.85
N SER A 491 -17.13 -33.54 11.93
CA SER A 491 -15.93 -33.14 11.19
C SER A 491 -16.31 -32.49 9.87
N GLY A 492 -15.80 -31.28 9.64
CA GLY A 492 -15.85 -30.60 8.35
C GLY A 492 -15.40 -29.15 8.50
N ASN A 493 -14.10 -28.89 8.41
CA ASN A 493 -13.57 -27.53 8.49
C ASN A 493 -12.77 -27.17 7.24
N THR A 494 -13.39 -26.34 6.40
CA THR A 494 -12.76 -25.55 5.34
C THR A 494 -12.07 -24.36 6.00
N SER A 495 -10.73 -24.33 5.97
CA SER A 495 -9.94 -23.20 6.47
C SER A 495 -10.04 -22.02 5.49
N SER A 496 -11.10 -21.23 5.62
CA SER A 496 -11.08 -19.83 5.22
C SER A 496 -10.61 -19.01 6.43
N SER A 497 -9.54 -18.23 6.25
CA SER A 497 -9.08 -17.25 7.23
C SER A 497 -10.14 -16.15 7.34
N SER A 498 -11.17 -16.38 8.15
CA SER A 498 -12.17 -15.39 8.49
C SER A 498 -11.51 -14.26 9.31
N PRO A 499 -11.80 -12.98 9.06
CA PRO A 499 -11.20 -11.87 9.79
C PRO A 499 -11.44 -12.03 11.29
N THR A 500 -10.38 -11.77 12.07
CA THR A 500 -10.34 -11.82 13.53
C THR A 500 -11.62 -11.28 14.16
N ASN A 501 -12.24 -12.11 15.00
CA ASN A 501 -13.48 -11.79 15.71
C ASN A 501 -13.30 -10.47 16.51
N PRO A 502 -13.95 -9.35 16.11
CA PRO A 502 -13.67 -8.01 16.67
C PRO A 502 -13.99 -7.89 18.17
N THR A 503 -14.71 -8.87 18.71
CA THR A 503 -15.16 -8.95 20.10
C THR A 503 -14.05 -9.38 21.08
N ALA A 504 -13.04 -10.14 20.64
CA ALA A 504 -11.91 -10.52 21.51
C ALA A 504 -10.89 -9.38 21.69
N ALA A 505 -10.71 -8.56 20.64
CA ALA A 505 -9.80 -7.42 20.66
C ALA A 505 -10.25 -6.34 21.65
N ALA A 506 -11.55 -6.01 21.68
CA ALA A 506 -12.09 -4.99 22.57
C ALA A 506 -11.89 -5.34 24.06
N ALA A 507 -12.02 -6.63 24.45
CA ALA A 507 -11.91 -7.07 25.84
C ALA A 507 -10.47 -7.01 26.35
N ALA A 508 -9.52 -7.41 25.50
CA ALA A 508 -8.08 -7.23 25.75
C ALA A 508 -7.72 -5.75 25.92
N SER A 509 -8.42 -4.86 25.23
CA SER A 509 -8.12 -3.44 25.24
C SER A 509 -8.60 -2.72 26.53
N TYR A 510 -9.75 -3.09 27.10
CA TYR A 510 -10.22 -2.50 28.37
C TYR A 510 -9.35 -2.91 29.57
N SER A 511 -8.96 -4.18 29.63
CA SER A 511 -8.02 -4.64 30.66
C SER A 511 -6.63 -4.01 30.49
N ALA A 512 -6.19 -3.74 29.24
CA ALA A 512 -4.98 -2.99 28.93
C ALA A 512 -5.01 -1.56 29.49
N VAL A 513 -6.14 -0.86 29.41
CA VAL A 513 -6.31 0.48 29.98
C VAL A 513 -6.15 0.45 31.50
N LEU A 514 -6.87 -0.46 32.19
CA LEU A 514 -6.80 -0.58 33.64
C LEU A 514 -5.40 -1.01 34.13
N SER A 515 -4.77 -1.97 33.46
CA SER A 515 -3.40 -2.38 33.79
C SER A 515 -2.41 -1.24 33.55
N SER A 516 -2.62 -0.41 32.53
CA SER A 516 -1.77 0.75 32.26
C SER A 516 -1.82 1.79 33.38
N PHE A 517 -2.97 2.03 34.03
CA PHE A 517 -3.02 2.87 35.23
C PHE A 517 -2.16 2.32 36.37
N GLN A 518 -2.18 1.00 36.58
CA GLN A 518 -1.35 0.35 37.61
C GLN A 518 0.13 0.45 37.28
N VAL A 519 0.49 0.25 36.00
CA VAL A 519 1.85 0.42 35.49
C VAL A 519 2.36 1.84 35.72
N LEU A 520 1.59 2.87 35.38
CA LEU A 520 2.02 4.25 35.59
C LEU A 520 2.27 4.54 37.07
N ARG A 521 1.45 3.98 37.98
CA ARG A 521 1.68 4.13 39.42
C ARG A 521 2.94 3.41 39.88
N SER A 522 3.18 2.18 39.44
CA SER A 522 4.38 1.43 39.83
C SER A 522 5.68 2.06 39.30
N LEU A 523 5.60 2.70 38.13
CA LEU A 523 6.70 3.45 37.51
C LEU A 523 6.85 4.87 38.05
N THR A 524 5.92 5.36 38.88
CA THR A 524 6.02 6.69 39.48
C THR A 524 6.82 6.64 40.78
N ARG A 525 7.87 7.44 40.86
CA ARG A 525 8.66 7.64 42.08
C ARG A 525 8.42 9.05 42.63
N PRO A 526 8.34 9.24 43.96
CA PRO A 526 8.11 10.55 44.56
C PRO A 526 9.14 11.62 44.19
N VAL A 527 10.40 11.22 43.94
CA VAL A 527 11.50 12.15 43.65
C VAL A 527 11.65 12.40 42.15
N VAL A 528 11.84 11.33 41.38
CA VAL A 528 12.20 11.43 39.96
C VAL A 528 11.00 11.41 39.01
N GLY A 529 9.77 11.26 39.52
CA GLY A 529 8.56 11.26 38.72
C GLY A 529 8.33 9.92 37.99
N LEU A 530 7.76 9.99 36.79
CA LEU A 530 7.52 8.84 35.92
C LEU A 530 8.84 8.33 35.33
N LEU A 531 9.11 7.04 35.53
CA LEU A 531 10.24 6.34 34.91
C LEU A 531 9.82 5.64 33.63
N ALA A 532 10.71 5.57 32.64
CA ALA A 532 10.43 4.87 31.38
C ALA A 532 10.10 3.38 31.56
N CYS A 533 10.59 2.77 32.65
CA CYS A 533 10.51 1.35 32.96
C CYS A 533 11.00 1.09 34.40
N ASP A 534 10.74 -0.12 34.92
CA ASP A 534 11.09 -0.48 36.30
C ASP A 534 12.62 -0.51 36.51
N PRO A 535 13.18 0.29 37.45
CA PRO A 535 14.61 0.32 37.67
C PRO A 535 15.19 -0.96 38.26
N ALA A 536 14.37 -1.83 38.88
CA ALA A 536 14.82 -3.12 39.42
C ALA A 536 15.49 -4.00 38.34
N ARG A 537 15.20 -3.74 37.05
CA ARG A 537 15.81 -4.42 35.91
C ARG A 537 17.30 -4.13 35.72
N TRP A 538 17.79 -3.02 36.26
CA TRP A 538 19.19 -2.60 36.16
C TRP A 538 19.97 -2.87 37.45
N GLY A 539 19.50 -3.84 38.25
CA GLY A 539 20.11 -4.21 39.51
C GLY A 539 19.97 -3.11 40.56
N THR A 540 21.11 -2.62 41.07
CA THR A 540 21.15 -1.57 42.10
C THR A 540 21.11 -0.15 41.52
N TRP A 541 21.16 0.00 40.20
CA TRP A 541 21.09 1.32 39.57
C TRP A 541 19.70 1.94 39.75
N GLN A 542 19.64 3.12 40.36
CA GLN A 542 18.43 3.92 40.45
C GLN A 542 18.64 5.26 39.73
N PRO A 543 17.69 5.69 38.89
CA PRO A 543 17.75 7.00 38.28
C PRO A 543 17.68 8.06 39.38
N THR A 544 18.63 8.98 39.37
CA THR A 544 18.68 10.14 40.27
C THR A 544 18.06 11.39 39.65
N ARG A 545 17.89 11.40 38.32
CA ARG A 545 17.32 12.50 37.56
C ARG A 545 15.96 12.15 36.97
N THR A 546 15.09 13.14 36.86
CA THR A 546 13.83 13.04 36.16
C THR A 546 14.05 12.99 34.65
N ASP A 547 13.39 12.05 33.97
CA ASP A 547 13.27 12.07 32.51
C ASP A 547 12.32 13.20 32.11
N MET A 548 12.88 14.37 31.82
CA MET A 548 12.13 15.60 31.52
C MET A 548 11.23 15.43 30.29
N GLY A 549 11.69 14.73 29.26
CA GLY A 549 10.94 14.49 28.04
C GLY A 549 9.72 13.61 28.26
N LEU A 550 9.90 12.48 28.97
CA LEU A 550 8.81 11.56 29.29
C LEU A 550 7.76 12.20 30.20
N ASN A 551 8.18 12.85 31.28
CA ASN A 551 7.27 13.43 32.27
C ASN A 551 6.49 14.61 31.67
N SER A 552 7.15 15.49 30.92
CA SER A 552 6.48 16.61 30.25
C SER A 552 5.52 16.12 29.18
N TRP A 553 5.90 15.14 28.36
CA TRP A 553 4.98 14.57 27.37
C TRP A 553 3.76 13.89 28.04
N ALA A 554 3.96 13.13 29.12
CA ALA A 554 2.87 12.47 29.84
C ALA A 554 1.90 13.48 30.48
N LEU A 555 2.43 14.53 31.12
CA LEU A 555 1.63 15.61 31.68
C LEU A 555 0.87 16.39 30.60
N PHE A 556 1.49 16.62 29.45
CA PHE A 556 0.85 17.28 28.31
C PHE A 556 -0.35 16.49 27.79
N LEU A 557 -0.20 15.19 27.56
CA LEU A 557 -1.30 14.32 27.13
C LEU A 557 -2.41 14.25 28.19
N ALA A 558 -2.04 14.12 29.47
CA ALA A 558 -3.00 14.10 30.57
C ALA A 558 -3.79 15.42 30.67
N HIS A 559 -3.15 16.56 30.44
CA HIS A 559 -3.80 17.87 30.43
C HIS A 559 -4.75 18.02 29.23
N LEU A 560 -4.34 17.58 28.04
CA LEU A 560 -5.15 17.71 26.82
C LEU A 560 -6.41 16.84 26.83
N HIS A 561 -6.30 15.62 27.37
CA HIS A 561 -7.36 14.61 27.33
C HIS A 561 -8.14 14.47 28.63
N GLY A 562 -7.57 14.88 29.75
CA GLY A 562 -8.18 14.78 31.08
C GLY A 562 -9.58 15.39 31.20
N PRO A 563 -9.85 16.58 30.63
CA PRO A 563 -11.18 17.19 30.68
C PRO A 563 -12.29 16.33 30.08
N ALA A 564 -11.98 15.42 29.15
CA ALA A 564 -12.96 14.52 28.55
C ALA A 564 -13.36 13.35 29.47
N LEU A 565 -12.50 13.04 30.44
CA LEU A 565 -12.72 11.96 31.40
C LEU A 565 -13.49 12.46 32.64
N THR A 566 -13.46 13.76 32.92
CA THR A 566 -14.16 14.37 34.05
C THR A 566 -15.70 14.17 34.02
N PRO A 567 -16.40 14.30 32.87
CA PRO A 567 -17.85 14.06 32.78
C PRO A 567 -18.27 12.61 33.06
N LEU A 568 -17.33 11.65 33.08
CA LEU A 568 -17.61 10.26 33.44
C LEU A 568 -17.70 10.05 34.95
N LEU A 569 -17.38 11.07 35.76
CA LEU A 569 -17.51 11.00 37.21
C LEU A 569 -19.00 11.07 37.59
N PRO A 570 -19.51 10.13 38.40
CA PRO A 570 -20.88 10.20 38.91
C PRO A 570 -21.04 11.50 39.71
N ASN A 571 -22.01 12.33 39.30
CA ASN A 571 -22.27 13.61 39.96
C ASN A 571 -22.82 13.32 41.36
N SER A 572 -21.98 13.40 42.38
CA SER A 572 -22.28 12.99 43.76
C SER A 572 -23.25 13.92 44.50
N SER A 573 -23.88 14.87 43.80
CA SER A 573 -24.70 15.94 44.38
C SER A 573 -26.22 15.78 44.19
N SER A 574 -26.70 14.78 43.43
CA SER A 574 -28.15 14.53 43.27
C SER A 574 -28.64 13.41 44.18
N SER A 575 -28.73 13.66 45.49
CA SER A 575 -29.14 12.68 46.51
C SER A 575 -30.62 12.79 46.95
N SER A 576 -31.52 13.37 46.15
CA SER A 576 -32.89 13.64 46.61
C SER A 576 -33.96 13.54 45.52
N SER A 577 -34.11 12.39 44.87
CA SER A 577 -35.41 12.01 44.31
C SER A 577 -35.49 10.51 44.06
N SER A 578 -36.43 9.85 44.74
CA SER A 578 -36.77 8.44 44.62
C SER A 578 -37.36 8.13 43.23
N SER A 579 -36.53 7.68 42.30
CA SER A 579 -36.98 6.93 41.12
C SER A 579 -35.93 5.88 40.76
N PRO A 580 -36.29 4.58 40.65
CA PRO A 580 -35.35 3.51 40.37
C PRO A 580 -34.95 3.52 38.89
N ALA A 581 -34.04 4.43 38.51
CA ALA A 581 -33.37 4.39 37.23
C ALA A 581 -32.18 3.41 37.30
N SER A 582 -32.01 2.62 36.24
CA SER A 582 -30.98 1.59 36.04
C SER A 582 -29.59 1.99 36.55
N SER A 583 -29.04 1.20 37.48
CA SER A 583 -27.73 1.39 38.08
C SER A 583 -26.62 1.59 37.03
N PRO A 584 -25.75 2.61 37.15
CA PRO A 584 -24.64 2.82 36.23
C PRO A 584 -23.73 1.59 36.21
N THR A 585 -23.33 1.17 35.01
CA THR A 585 -22.55 -0.07 34.86
C THR A 585 -21.14 0.08 35.46
N SER A 586 -20.71 -0.93 36.21
CA SER A 586 -19.52 -0.93 37.08
C SER A 586 -18.20 -0.57 36.39
N SER A 587 -18.05 -0.84 35.08
CA SER A 587 -16.81 -0.57 34.33
C SER A 587 -16.48 0.92 34.21
N SER A 588 -17.44 1.73 33.78
CA SER A 588 -17.25 3.20 33.63
C SER A 588 -16.80 3.86 34.94
N SER A 589 -17.37 3.43 36.07
CA SER A 589 -17.00 3.91 37.40
C SER A 589 -15.56 3.57 37.80
N SER A 590 -15.07 2.38 37.40
CA SER A 590 -13.69 1.95 37.69
C SER A 590 -12.64 2.70 36.87
N LEU A 591 -12.99 3.11 35.64
CA LEU A 591 -12.14 3.96 34.82
C LEU A 591 -12.08 5.37 35.39
N ALA A 592 -13.23 5.94 35.72
CA ALA A 592 -13.33 7.28 36.29
C ALA A 592 -12.57 7.37 37.64
N SER A 593 -12.69 6.36 38.51
CA SER A 593 -11.92 6.31 39.76
C SER A 593 -10.42 6.14 39.53
N SER A 594 -10.01 5.31 38.57
CA SER A 594 -8.59 5.13 38.22
C SER A 594 -7.97 6.42 37.66
N TRP A 595 -8.72 7.15 36.84
CA TRP A 595 -8.34 8.47 36.33
C TRP A 595 -8.26 9.51 37.46
N GLN A 596 -9.28 9.58 38.32
CA GLN A 596 -9.29 10.51 39.46
C GLN A 596 -8.10 10.27 40.38
N GLN A 597 -7.74 9.01 40.62
CA GLN A 597 -6.56 8.66 41.39
C GLN A 597 -5.26 9.07 40.69
N LEU A 598 -5.12 8.82 39.39
CA LEU A 598 -3.96 9.30 38.62
C LEU A 598 -3.86 10.82 38.70
N HIS A 599 -4.98 11.53 38.49
CA HIS A 599 -5.05 12.98 38.46
C HIS A 599 -4.70 13.61 39.81
N SER A 600 -5.23 13.07 40.92
CA SER A 600 -5.04 13.62 42.26
C SER A 600 -3.74 13.19 42.94
N GLN A 601 -3.24 11.99 42.67
CA GLN A 601 -2.07 11.43 43.38
C GLN A 601 -0.81 11.41 42.52
N THR A 602 -0.93 11.09 41.23
CA THR A 602 0.24 10.79 40.39
C THR A 602 0.71 12.00 39.59
N LEU A 603 -0.21 12.75 38.94
CA LEU A 603 0.16 13.94 38.16
C LEU A 603 0.89 15.03 38.98
N PRO A 604 0.50 15.32 40.24
CA PRO A 604 1.24 16.29 41.07
C PRO A 604 2.69 15.84 41.34
N VAL A 605 2.93 14.53 41.50
CA VAL A 605 4.27 13.98 41.69
C VAL A 605 5.13 14.19 40.45
N TRP A 606 4.59 13.93 39.25
CA TRP A 606 5.31 14.17 37.99
C TRP A 606 5.59 15.66 37.80
N ARG A 607 4.60 16.51 38.09
CA ARG A 607 4.72 17.97 37.98
C ARG A 607 5.82 18.51 38.91
N GLY A 608 5.84 18.06 40.17
CA GLY A 608 6.88 18.41 41.14
C GLY A 608 8.26 17.81 40.83
N ALA A 609 8.33 16.68 40.12
CA ALA A 609 9.58 16.12 39.63
C ALA A 609 10.18 16.97 38.49
N VAL A 610 9.35 17.34 37.50
CA VAL A 610 9.73 18.24 36.39
C VAL A 610 10.21 19.59 36.91
N GLU A 611 9.47 20.20 37.85
CA GLU A 611 9.86 21.48 38.45
C GLU A 611 11.20 21.40 39.18
N ARG A 612 11.42 20.37 40.01
CA ARG A 612 12.67 20.20 40.74
C ARG A 612 13.86 19.96 39.82
N GLN A 613 13.72 19.07 38.84
CA GLN A 613 14.80 18.77 37.90
C GLN A 613 15.14 20.00 37.05
N LEU A 614 14.15 20.77 36.59
CA LEU A 614 14.39 22.02 35.85
C LEU A 614 15.19 23.03 36.68
N LEU A 615 14.84 23.20 37.96
CA LEU A 615 15.57 24.09 38.87
C LEU A 615 16.98 23.58 39.15
N GLU A 616 17.16 22.26 39.27
CA GLU A 616 18.46 21.64 39.48
C GLU A 616 19.36 21.82 38.26
N ASP A 617 18.88 21.51 37.06
CA ASP A 617 19.63 21.67 35.81
C ASP A 617 20.02 23.14 35.58
N ALA A 618 19.12 24.08 35.90
CA ALA A 618 19.43 25.51 35.83
C ALA A 618 20.49 25.93 36.85
N ARG A 619 20.44 25.43 38.09
CA ARG A 619 21.48 25.68 39.11
C ARG A 619 22.81 25.06 38.71
N GLU A 620 22.81 23.85 38.14
CA GLU A 620 24.02 23.18 37.66
C GLU A 620 24.67 23.95 36.51
N ALA A 621 23.89 24.46 35.54
CA ALA A 621 24.39 25.33 34.49
C ALA A 621 25.11 26.57 35.05
N TRP A 622 24.55 27.18 36.11
CA TRP A 622 25.16 28.29 36.82
C TRP A 622 26.42 27.92 37.61
N ARG A 623 26.44 26.77 38.30
CA ARG A 623 27.63 26.31 39.05
C ARG A 623 28.78 25.91 38.12
N GLY A 624 28.47 25.26 36.99
CA GLY A 624 29.47 24.82 36.02
C GLY A 624 30.28 25.98 35.44
N ALA A 625 29.66 27.14 35.26
CA ALA A 625 30.35 28.35 34.82
C ALA A 625 31.24 28.98 35.89
N ALA A 626 30.92 28.80 37.18
CA ALA A 626 31.74 29.32 38.28
C ALA A 626 32.97 28.44 38.57
N GLY A 627 32.90 27.13 38.29
CA GLY A 627 33.94 26.15 38.64
C GLY A 627 35.02 25.91 37.59
N ASN A 628 34.83 26.33 36.34
CA ASN A 628 35.70 25.95 35.21
C ASN A 628 36.44 27.16 34.59
N SER A 629 36.95 28.08 35.42
CA SER A 629 37.71 29.25 34.98
C SER A 629 39.19 28.94 34.62
N GLY A 630 39.62 27.69 34.75
CA GLY A 630 41.01 27.28 34.55
C GLY A 630 41.20 26.27 33.42
N GLY A 631 41.49 26.76 32.20
CA GLY A 631 42.26 25.98 31.22
C GLY A 631 41.49 25.35 30.05
N SER A 632 40.80 26.14 29.23
CA SER A 632 40.65 25.90 27.78
C SER A 632 39.87 27.07 27.18
N GLY A 633 40.60 28.02 26.57
CA GLY A 633 40.13 29.36 26.18
C GLY A 633 39.13 29.43 25.02
N ASN A 634 38.13 28.55 24.94
CA ASN A 634 37.11 28.61 23.88
C ASN A 634 35.66 28.36 24.31
N SER A 635 35.35 28.37 25.62
CA SER A 635 33.97 28.31 26.12
C SER A 635 33.57 29.61 26.80
N SER A 636 33.31 30.66 26.01
CA SER A 636 32.64 31.91 26.43
C SER A 636 31.14 31.71 26.73
N GLY A 637 30.76 30.56 27.30
CA GLY A 637 29.39 30.25 27.68
C GLY A 637 29.08 30.91 29.02
N SER A 638 28.36 32.03 28.99
CA SER A 638 27.63 32.57 30.15
C SER A 638 26.99 31.41 30.90
N GLY A 639 27.16 31.28 32.21
CA GLY A 639 26.57 30.22 33.06
C GLY A 639 25.05 30.21 33.14
N ARG A 640 24.37 30.53 32.05
CA ARG A 640 22.93 30.61 31.93
C ARG A 640 22.38 29.29 31.42
N TYR A 641 21.17 28.99 31.85
CA TYR A 641 20.44 27.84 31.32
C TYR A 641 20.07 28.09 29.84
N ARG A 642 20.34 27.12 28.96
CA ARG A 642 20.14 27.25 27.49
C ARG A 642 19.37 26.09 26.85
N ASP A 643 18.89 25.11 27.62
CA ASP A 643 18.03 24.06 27.08
C ASP A 643 16.59 24.57 26.92
N TRP A 644 16.40 25.39 25.89
CA TRP A 644 15.13 26.03 25.58
C TRP A 644 14.02 25.02 25.30
N ASN A 645 14.36 23.86 24.75
CA ASN A 645 13.39 22.80 24.48
C ASN A 645 12.83 22.21 25.77
N THR A 646 13.70 21.84 26.71
CA THR A 646 13.25 21.35 28.02
C THR A 646 12.47 22.42 28.79
N LEU A 647 12.92 23.67 28.77
CA LEU A 647 12.22 24.78 29.43
C LEU A 647 10.81 25.01 28.89
N VAL A 648 10.64 25.03 27.56
CA VAL A 648 9.32 25.29 26.98
C VAL A 648 8.34 24.16 27.27
N TRP A 649 8.78 22.90 27.17
CA TRP A 649 7.94 21.74 27.48
C TRP A 649 7.56 21.72 28.96
N ALA A 650 8.51 22.00 29.86
CA ALA A 650 8.24 22.10 31.28
C ALA A 650 7.22 23.21 31.56
N ARG A 651 7.40 24.42 31.03
CA ARG A 651 6.44 25.53 31.20
C ARG A 651 5.05 25.19 30.65
N LEU A 652 4.97 24.54 29.50
CA LEU A 652 3.68 24.12 28.92
C LEU A 652 2.88 23.22 29.88
N VAL A 653 3.54 22.37 30.67
CA VAL A 653 2.86 21.42 31.56
C VAL A 653 2.75 21.85 33.02
N LEU A 654 3.69 22.66 33.50
CA LEU A 654 3.64 23.30 34.80
C LEU A 654 2.53 24.37 34.82
N GLY A 655 2.28 24.98 33.67
CA GLY A 655 1.21 25.94 33.44
C GLY A 655 1.76 27.25 32.90
N PRO A 656 0.93 27.98 32.13
CA PRO A 656 1.32 29.26 31.52
C PRO A 656 1.84 30.29 32.54
N ASP A 657 1.22 30.33 33.71
CA ASP A 657 1.55 31.25 34.80
C ASP A 657 2.59 30.72 35.78
N TRP A 658 3.23 29.59 35.48
CA TRP A 658 4.24 29.02 36.36
C TRP A 658 5.42 29.98 36.54
N SER A 659 5.77 30.19 37.80
CA SER A 659 6.95 30.91 38.26
C SER A 659 7.77 30.01 39.18
N PRO A 660 9.12 30.08 39.11
CA PRO A 660 9.97 29.38 40.07
C PRO A 660 9.55 29.66 41.53
N PRO A 661 9.62 28.67 42.43
CA PRO A 661 9.28 28.85 43.84
C PRO A 661 10.07 29.99 44.50
N ALA A 662 9.44 30.65 45.49
CA ALA A 662 10.09 31.68 46.30
C ALA A 662 11.38 31.14 46.92
N GLY A 663 12.48 31.90 46.80
CA GLY A 663 13.82 31.48 47.23
C GLY A 663 14.69 30.88 46.11
N THR A 664 14.17 30.74 44.88
CA THR A 664 15.03 30.50 43.70
C THR A 664 15.95 31.70 43.48
N LEU A 665 17.23 31.46 43.17
CA LEU A 665 18.20 32.53 42.88
C LEU A 665 17.64 33.46 41.79
N PRO A 666 17.72 34.80 41.95
CA PRO A 666 17.12 35.74 41.00
C PRO A 666 17.56 35.50 39.55
N ASP A 667 18.83 35.16 39.33
CA ASP A 667 19.36 34.89 38.00
C ASP A 667 18.81 33.60 37.39
N VAL A 668 18.69 32.52 38.19
CA VAL A 668 18.05 31.28 37.78
C VAL A 668 16.57 31.52 37.47
N ALA A 669 15.90 32.32 38.30
CA ALA A 669 14.50 32.67 38.07
C ALA A 669 14.30 33.50 36.80
N ALA A 670 15.24 34.40 36.51
CA ALA A 670 15.26 35.19 35.28
C ALA A 670 15.48 34.30 34.04
N ASP A 671 16.41 33.34 34.10
CA ASP A 671 16.68 32.40 33.00
C ASP A 671 15.48 31.48 32.72
N LEU A 672 14.76 31.06 33.76
CA LEU A 672 13.57 30.20 33.65
C LEU A 672 12.28 31.00 33.36
N SER A 673 12.37 32.31 33.16
CA SER A 673 11.21 33.17 32.91
C SER A 673 10.65 33.01 31.50
N LEU A 674 9.35 33.32 31.31
CA LEU A 674 8.75 33.39 29.98
C LEU A 674 9.44 34.45 29.11
N SER A 675 9.85 35.57 29.73
CA SER A 675 10.56 36.65 29.06
C SER A 675 11.91 36.18 28.50
N ALA A 676 12.60 35.25 29.18
CA ALA A 676 13.82 34.63 28.66
C ALA A 676 13.53 33.75 27.44
N LEU A 677 12.45 32.94 27.46
CA LEU A 677 12.05 32.18 26.28
C LEU A 677 11.74 33.10 25.09
N VAL A 678 10.91 34.12 25.29
CA VAL A 678 10.52 35.07 24.23
C VAL A 678 11.75 35.81 23.68
N ARG A 679 12.70 36.20 24.55
CA ARG A 679 13.92 36.92 24.15
C ARG A 679 14.90 36.05 23.34
N ASN A 680 14.98 34.76 23.62
CA ASN A 680 15.92 33.84 22.97
C ASN A 680 15.24 32.97 21.88
N LYS A 681 14.12 33.43 21.30
CA LYS A 681 13.37 32.68 20.28
C LYS A 681 14.21 32.28 19.05
N ASP A 682 15.23 33.06 18.72
CA ASP A 682 16.08 32.85 17.55
C ASP A 682 17.08 31.70 17.77
N ASP A 683 17.40 31.38 19.02
CA ASP A 683 18.27 30.25 19.41
C ASP A 683 17.50 28.91 19.47
N MET A 684 16.19 28.93 19.22
CA MET A 684 15.32 27.77 19.35
C MET A 684 15.18 27.01 18.03
N GLY A 685 15.20 25.68 18.10
CA GLY A 685 14.76 24.84 17.00
C GLY A 685 13.28 25.07 16.68
N ARG A 686 12.88 24.78 15.44
CA ARG A 686 11.49 24.97 14.98
C ARG A 686 10.45 24.28 15.85
N GLN A 687 10.69 23.03 16.25
CA GLN A 687 9.80 22.31 17.15
C GLN A 687 9.59 23.09 18.45
N THR A 688 10.68 23.53 19.08
CA THR A 688 10.66 24.34 20.30
C THR A 688 9.86 25.63 20.09
N ARG A 689 10.03 26.33 18.96
CA ARG A 689 9.24 27.52 18.62
C ARG A 689 7.73 27.22 18.50
N ILE A 690 7.34 26.10 17.88
CA ILE A 690 5.94 25.66 17.80
C ILE A 690 5.37 25.44 19.21
N VAL A 691 6.14 24.81 20.11
CA VAL A 691 5.72 24.58 21.51
C VAL A 691 5.63 25.91 22.28
N VAL A 692 6.52 26.88 22.02
CA VAL A 692 6.41 28.24 22.57
C VAL A 692 5.11 28.89 22.11
N ALA A 693 4.79 28.81 20.81
CA ALA A 693 3.56 29.36 20.27
C ALA A 693 2.30 28.72 20.90
N LEU A 694 2.31 27.41 21.15
CA LEU A 694 1.23 26.72 21.87
C LEU A 694 1.09 27.20 23.32
N LEU A 695 2.20 27.40 24.02
CA LEU A 695 2.23 27.97 25.37
C LEU A 695 1.66 29.40 25.38
N LEU A 696 2.06 30.24 24.42
CA LEU A 696 1.57 31.61 24.28
C LEU A 696 0.07 31.65 23.94
N GLN A 697 -0.43 30.76 23.10
CA GLN A 697 -1.88 30.63 22.86
C GLN A 697 -2.64 30.27 24.14
N GLN A 698 -2.10 29.37 24.95
CA GLN A 698 -2.71 28.98 26.22
C GLN A 698 -2.73 30.15 27.22
N LEU A 699 -1.64 30.92 27.31
CA LEU A 699 -1.56 32.16 28.10
C LEU A 699 -2.63 33.18 27.70
N LEU A 700 -2.78 33.43 26.40
CA LEU A 700 -3.76 34.37 25.88
C LEU A 700 -5.20 33.91 26.12
N GLN A 701 -5.44 32.60 26.26
CA GLN A 701 -6.75 32.06 26.61
C GLN A 701 -7.05 32.16 28.11
N THR A 702 -6.05 32.06 28.98
CA THR A 702 -6.25 32.09 30.44
C THR A 702 -6.23 33.50 31.03
N ARG A 703 -5.51 34.45 30.42
CA ARG A 703 -5.38 35.82 30.93
C ARG A 703 -6.43 36.75 30.32
N GLY A 704 -7.26 37.35 31.17
CA GLY A 704 -8.16 38.44 30.79
C GLY A 704 -7.40 39.73 30.43
N SER A 705 -8.10 40.69 29.82
CA SER A 705 -7.54 41.94 29.27
C SER A 705 -7.16 43.00 30.32
N ALA A 706 -6.24 42.70 31.25
CA ALA A 706 -5.75 43.68 32.21
C ALA A 706 -4.72 44.65 31.58
N ALA A 707 -4.90 45.96 31.77
CA ALA A 707 -4.17 47.01 31.07
C ALA A 707 -2.65 47.08 31.36
N ALA A 708 -2.20 46.62 32.54
CA ALA A 708 -0.78 46.68 32.91
C ALA A 708 0.10 45.62 32.21
N GLU A 709 -0.50 44.61 31.56
CA GLU A 709 0.24 43.55 30.84
C GLU A 709 0.37 43.80 29.33
N GLN A 710 -0.10 44.95 28.81
CA GLN A 710 -0.21 45.20 27.37
C GLN A 710 1.12 45.11 26.61
N GLN A 711 2.22 45.59 27.17
CA GLN A 711 3.53 45.56 26.49
C GLN A 711 4.09 44.14 26.35
N LEU A 712 4.01 43.34 27.43
CA LEU A 712 4.46 41.95 27.38
C LEU A 712 3.54 41.11 26.47
N GLN A 713 2.23 41.37 26.52
CA GLN A 713 1.26 40.74 25.61
C GLN A 713 1.55 41.08 24.15
N GLN A 714 1.97 42.32 23.84
CA GLN A 714 2.33 42.70 22.48
C GLN A 714 3.56 41.92 21.98
N GLN A 715 4.61 41.79 22.80
CA GLN A 715 5.80 41.01 22.43
C GLN A 715 5.47 39.51 22.28
N GLN A 716 4.61 38.97 23.14
CA GLN A 716 4.13 37.59 23.01
C GLN A 716 3.31 37.37 21.73
N LEU A 717 2.46 38.33 21.38
CA LEU A 717 1.66 38.27 20.16
C LEU A 717 2.55 38.33 18.91
N GLU A 718 3.62 39.13 18.93
CA GLU A 718 4.60 39.21 17.85
C GLU A 718 5.27 37.84 17.62
N VAL A 719 5.80 37.19 18.67
CA VAL A 719 6.41 35.86 18.55
C VAL A 719 5.40 34.81 18.09
N LEU A 720 4.18 34.86 18.60
CA LEU A 720 3.12 33.95 18.15
C LEU A 720 2.82 34.13 16.65
N GLN A 721 2.69 35.37 16.18
CA GLN A 721 2.43 35.66 14.78
C GLN A 721 3.60 35.26 13.87
N GLU A 722 4.83 35.51 14.29
CA GLU A 722 6.04 35.10 13.59
C GLU A 722 6.11 33.58 13.41
N VAL A 723 5.89 32.81 14.48
CA VAL A 723 5.91 31.34 14.41
C VAL A 723 4.75 30.81 13.56
N LEU A 724 3.55 31.40 13.67
CA LEU A 724 2.44 31.04 12.80
C LEU A 724 2.77 31.30 11.33
N GLN A 725 3.38 32.45 11.01
CA GLN A 725 3.83 32.78 9.66
C GLN A 725 4.92 31.83 9.17
N GLU A 726 5.87 31.45 10.04
CA GLU A 726 6.91 30.46 9.72
C GLU A 726 6.28 29.11 9.36
N VAL A 727 5.36 28.61 10.20
CA VAL A 727 4.70 27.30 9.98
C VAL A 727 3.86 27.35 8.71
N VAL A 728 3.05 28.39 8.51
CA VAL A 728 2.20 28.55 7.32
C VAL A 728 3.04 28.71 6.05
N GLY A 729 4.10 29.54 6.08
CA GLY A 729 5.02 29.70 4.95
C GLY A 729 5.84 28.44 4.64
N SER A 730 5.98 27.55 5.63
CA SER A 730 6.62 26.24 5.47
C SER A 730 5.65 25.14 5.00
N LEU A 731 4.34 25.39 4.94
CA LEU A 731 3.40 24.40 4.41
C LEU A 731 3.68 24.14 2.93
N ARG A 732 3.66 22.87 2.55
CA ARG A 732 3.76 22.39 1.19
C ARG A 732 2.51 21.58 0.91
N VAL A 733 1.78 21.99 -0.12
CA VAL A 733 0.61 21.26 -0.58
C VAL A 733 1.09 20.18 -1.55
N GLN A 734 0.72 18.95 -1.28
CA GLN A 734 1.06 17.80 -2.10
C GLN A 734 -0.18 16.97 -2.40
N GLY A 735 -0.78 17.26 -3.55
CA GLY A 735 -2.06 16.68 -3.96
C GLY A 735 -3.16 16.90 -2.93
N ARG A 736 -3.55 15.81 -2.26
CA ARG A 736 -4.62 15.80 -1.24
C ARG A 736 -4.14 16.08 0.18
N THR A 737 -2.83 16.08 0.40
CA THR A 737 -2.24 16.30 1.71
C THR A 737 -1.44 17.60 1.73
N ALA A 738 -1.09 18.06 2.93
CA ALA A 738 -0.14 19.15 3.11
C ALA A 738 0.77 18.80 4.28
N TYR A 739 2.04 19.17 4.20
CA TYR A 739 2.99 18.95 5.29
C TYR A 739 3.76 20.22 5.56
N VAL A 740 4.27 20.37 6.78
CA VAL A 740 5.22 21.42 7.13
C VAL A 740 6.62 20.96 6.70
N ALA A 741 7.25 21.67 5.78
CA ALA A 741 8.60 21.36 5.31
C ALA A 741 9.64 21.50 6.45
N ALA A 742 10.76 20.79 6.37
CA ALA A 742 11.85 20.81 7.35
C ALA A 742 12.53 22.20 7.45
N GLY A 743 12.52 22.96 6.36
CA GLY A 743 13.02 24.32 6.28
C GLY A 743 12.33 25.09 5.16
N GLN A 744 12.54 26.40 5.09
CA GLN A 744 12.01 27.21 4.00
C GLN A 744 12.64 26.74 2.67
N GLY A 745 11.80 26.32 1.72
CA GLY A 745 12.24 25.80 0.42
C GLY A 745 12.65 24.31 0.44
N SER A 746 12.70 23.66 1.62
CA SER A 746 13.01 22.23 1.70
C SER A 746 11.85 21.38 1.13
N PRO A 747 12.14 20.33 0.34
CA PRO A 747 11.15 19.36 -0.10
C PRO A 747 10.86 18.29 0.95
N SER A 748 11.67 18.20 2.01
CA SER A 748 11.53 17.17 3.03
C SER A 748 10.49 17.58 4.08
N PRO A 749 9.56 16.69 4.48
CA PRO A 749 8.65 16.96 5.58
C PRO A 749 9.40 16.98 6.92
N LEU A 750 8.94 17.81 7.88
CA LEU A 750 9.31 17.68 9.28
C LEU A 750 8.93 16.30 9.86
N PRO A 751 9.60 15.84 10.94
CA PRO A 751 9.21 14.66 11.68
C PRO A 751 7.73 14.66 12.07
N LEU A 752 7.09 13.49 12.14
CA LEU A 752 5.65 13.35 12.42
C LEU A 752 5.20 14.05 13.71
N SER A 753 6.02 14.05 14.76
CA SER A 753 5.75 14.79 16.00
C SER A 753 5.53 16.29 15.74
N ASP A 754 6.32 16.86 14.85
CA ASP A 754 6.35 18.29 14.58
C ASP A 754 5.21 18.66 13.63
N GLN A 755 4.86 17.76 12.70
CA GLN A 755 3.65 17.87 11.88
C GLN A 755 2.39 17.91 12.76
N ALA A 756 2.31 17.01 13.75
CA ALA A 756 1.19 16.96 14.68
C ALA A 756 1.14 18.22 15.58
N LEU A 757 2.28 18.70 16.08
CA LEU A 757 2.35 19.95 16.84
C LEU A 757 1.95 21.17 15.99
N GLY A 758 2.39 21.21 14.73
CA GLY A 758 2.00 22.25 13.76
C GLY A 758 0.49 22.24 13.50
N LEU A 759 -0.10 21.06 13.29
CA LEU A 759 -1.55 20.90 13.15
C LEU A 759 -2.29 21.40 14.40
N LEU A 760 -1.82 21.03 15.59
CA LEU A 760 -2.42 21.46 16.85
C LEU A 760 -2.36 22.98 17.01
N LEU A 761 -1.22 23.60 16.71
CA LEU A 761 -1.02 25.06 16.76
C LEU A 761 -1.96 25.80 15.81
N LEU A 762 -2.02 25.37 14.56
CA LEU A 762 -2.86 26.00 13.53
C LEU A 762 -4.35 25.80 13.80
N THR A 763 -4.74 24.63 14.33
CA THR A 763 -6.14 24.36 14.72
C THR A 763 -6.59 25.29 15.84
N ARG A 764 -5.76 25.48 16.87
CA ARG A 764 -6.06 26.41 17.97
C ARG A 764 -6.05 27.87 17.51
N ALA A 765 -5.16 28.24 16.59
CA ALA A 765 -5.15 29.58 15.99
C ALA A 765 -6.43 29.87 15.21
N ALA A 766 -6.89 28.92 14.39
CA ALA A 766 -8.14 29.03 13.64
C ALA A 766 -9.37 29.11 14.56
N ALA A 767 -9.35 28.38 15.68
CA ALA A 767 -10.37 28.46 16.72
C ALA A 767 -10.47 29.86 17.33
N ALA A 768 -9.32 30.45 17.70
CA ALA A 768 -9.26 31.79 18.29
C ALA A 768 -9.64 32.90 17.31
N ALA A 769 -9.40 32.71 16.01
CA ALA A 769 -9.73 33.68 14.97
C ALA A 769 -11.21 33.65 14.52
N SER A 770 -11.99 32.65 14.96
CA SER A 770 -13.41 32.58 14.63
C SER A 770 -14.17 33.63 15.44
N PRO A 771 -14.78 34.66 14.81
CA PRO A 771 -15.48 35.71 15.55
C PRO A 771 -16.61 35.08 16.32
N THR A 772 -16.44 34.99 17.64
CA THR A 772 -17.53 34.60 18.52
C THR A 772 -18.56 35.70 18.37
N SER A 773 -19.71 35.38 17.79
CA SER A 773 -20.83 36.30 17.64
C SER A 773 -21.40 36.62 19.01
N THR A 774 -20.67 37.38 19.82
CA THR A 774 -21.22 37.98 21.03
C THR A 774 -22.13 39.09 20.53
N SER A 775 -23.42 38.74 20.39
CA SER A 775 -24.49 39.65 20.05
C SER A 775 -24.72 40.61 21.21
N THR A 776 -23.79 41.53 21.46
CA THR A 776 -24.07 42.70 22.28
C THR A 776 -24.88 43.66 21.43
N SER A 777 -26.20 43.51 21.51
CA SER A 777 -27.18 44.51 21.07
C SER A 777 -26.97 45.79 21.87
N SER A 778 -26.01 46.62 21.47
CA SER A 778 -25.89 47.99 21.94
C SER A 778 -26.29 48.91 20.78
N THR A 779 -27.51 49.41 20.85
CA THR A 779 -27.97 50.57 20.09
C THR A 779 -27.19 51.79 20.57
N ALA A 780 -26.02 52.02 19.99
CA ALA A 780 -25.29 53.27 20.14
C ALA A 780 -25.37 54.03 18.81
N SER A 781 -26.22 55.05 18.78
CA SER A 781 -26.24 56.06 17.71
C SER A 781 -24.90 56.79 17.70
N LEU A 782 -24.19 56.76 16.57
CA LEU A 782 -23.06 57.65 16.33
C LEU A 782 -23.42 58.63 15.24
N ASN A 783 -23.54 59.87 15.67
CA ASN A 783 -23.59 61.07 14.86
C ASN A 783 -22.21 61.74 14.91
N SER A 784 -21.91 62.54 13.88
CA SER A 784 -20.79 63.49 13.74
C SER A 784 -19.41 63.01 13.25
N SER A 785 -19.19 63.30 11.97
CA SER A 785 -18.11 64.11 11.38
C SER A 785 -16.91 64.53 12.25
N SER A 786 -15.70 64.20 11.77
CA SER A 786 -14.61 65.18 11.60
C SER A 786 -13.44 64.59 10.80
N SER A 787 -13.16 65.21 9.65
CA SER A 787 -11.95 65.06 8.85
C SER A 787 -10.75 65.65 9.57
N SER A 788 -9.59 65.00 9.52
CA SER A 788 -8.27 65.64 9.55
C SER A 788 -7.22 64.67 9.01
N ALA A 789 -6.56 65.11 7.93
CA ALA A 789 -5.44 64.45 7.29
C ALA A 789 -4.15 64.76 8.05
N ILE A 790 -3.33 63.74 8.32
CA ILE A 790 -1.91 63.90 8.64
C ILE A 790 -1.11 62.87 7.83
N THR A 791 -0.26 63.43 6.97
CA THR A 791 0.72 62.78 6.11
C THR A 791 2.00 62.50 6.91
N SER A 792 2.42 61.23 7.00
CA SER A 792 3.79 60.82 7.35
C SER A 792 4.12 59.48 6.67
N PRO A 793 5.27 59.34 5.98
CA PRO A 793 5.68 58.08 5.38
C PRO A 793 6.46 57.26 6.41
N ILE A 794 5.87 56.20 6.93
CA ILE A 794 6.61 55.16 7.66
C ILE A 794 6.62 53.92 6.78
N THR A 795 7.81 53.54 6.34
CA THR A 795 8.13 52.21 5.82
C THR A 795 7.94 51.17 6.91
N SER A 796 6.71 50.72 7.11
CA SER A 796 6.39 49.55 7.93
C SER A 796 6.24 48.35 7.01
N PRO A 797 6.92 47.21 7.26
CA PRO A 797 6.61 45.98 6.55
C PRO A 797 5.17 45.59 6.85
N ILE A 798 4.34 45.54 5.80
CA ILE A 798 2.94 45.13 5.88
C ILE A 798 2.92 43.62 6.15
N THR A 799 3.01 43.21 7.41
CA THR A 799 2.68 41.84 7.83
C THR A 799 1.17 41.73 7.95
N SER A 800 0.56 41.34 6.83
CA SER A 800 -0.77 40.74 6.75
C SER A 800 -1.09 39.85 7.96
N PRO A 801 -1.98 40.16 8.95
CA PRO A 801 -2.33 39.13 9.93
C PRO A 801 -2.90 37.92 9.20
N ILE A 802 -2.46 36.71 9.57
CA ILE A 802 -2.94 35.48 8.96
C ILE A 802 -4.45 35.40 9.18
N THR A 803 -5.22 35.64 8.12
CA THR A 803 -6.67 35.56 8.18
C THR A 803 -7.12 34.09 8.25
N SER A 804 -8.17 33.80 9.01
CA SER A 804 -8.77 32.46 9.09
C SER A 804 -9.13 31.88 7.70
N THR A 805 -9.42 32.75 6.73
CA THR A 805 -9.72 32.40 5.34
C THR A 805 -8.59 31.64 4.63
N SER A 806 -7.32 31.99 4.87
CA SER A 806 -6.19 31.35 4.18
C SER A 806 -5.80 29.99 4.77
N LEU A 807 -6.11 29.76 6.05
CA LEU A 807 -5.82 28.49 6.74
C LEU A 807 -6.85 27.40 6.46
N ARG A 808 -8.11 27.80 6.24
CA ARG A 808 -9.25 26.89 6.09
C ARG A 808 -9.04 25.78 5.03
N PRO A 809 -8.48 26.02 3.84
CA PRO A 809 -8.23 24.94 2.87
C PRO A 809 -6.98 24.10 3.17
N LEU A 810 -6.04 24.59 3.98
CA LEU A 810 -4.75 23.93 4.25
C LEU A 810 -4.83 22.98 5.46
N LEU A 811 -5.59 23.37 6.48
CA LEU A 811 -5.75 22.61 7.72
C LEU A 811 -6.26 21.18 7.51
N PRO A 812 -7.32 20.92 6.72
CA PRO A 812 -7.77 19.55 6.44
C PRO A 812 -6.72 18.72 5.70
N ARG A 813 -5.92 19.34 4.83
CA ARG A 813 -4.84 18.67 4.10
C ARG A 813 -3.68 18.30 5.02
N LEU A 814 -3.37 19.15 6.00
CA LEU A 814 -2.39 18.84 7.04
C LEU A 814 -2.90 17.75 7.98
N ALA A 815 -4.19 17.78 8.35
CA ALA A 815 -4.82 16.71 9.11
C ALA A 815 -4.76 15.36 8.37
N ALA A 816 -5.05 15.36 7.06
CA ALA A 816 -4.92 14.18 6.22
C ALA A 816 -3.47 13.63 6.18
N TYR A 817 -2.46 14.51 6.11
CA TYR A 817 -1.05 14.10 6.21
C TYR A 817 -0.72 13.48 7.58
N VAL A 818 -1.13 14.11 8.67
CA VAL A 818 -0.89 13.64 10.04
C VAL A 818 -1.61 12.32 10.32
N ALA A 819 -2.78 12.11 9.72
CA ALA A 819 -3.58 10.90 9.78
C ALA A 819 -3.00 9.73 8.98
N SER A 820 -2.22 10.01 7.93
CA SER A 820 -1.61 8.99 7.07
C SER A 820 -0.25 9.48 6.60
N PRO A 821 0.73 9.58 7.52
CA PRO A 821 2.03 10.10 7.17
C PRO A 821 2.67 9.18 6.16
N ALA A 822 3.20 9.75 5.08
CA ALA A 822 4.07 8.99 4.20
C ALA A 822 5.19 8.39 5.06
N PRO A 823 5.52 7.09 4.89
CA PRO A 823 6.66 6.51 5.60
C PRO A 823 7.85 7.41 5.31
N PRO A 824 8.57 7.90 6.34
CA PRO A 824 9.68 8.80 6.13
C PRO A 824 10.64 8.12 5.15
N PRO A 825 11.16 8.85 4.14
CA PRO A 825 12.22 8.30 3.31
C PRO A 825 13.32 7.82 4.26
N PRO A 826 13.87 6.61 4.08
CA PRO A 826 14.88 6.08 5.00
C PRO A 826 15.99 7.12 5.12
N GLY A 827 16.06 7.77 6.29
CA GLY A 827 16.95 8.90 6.51
C GLY A 827 18.36 8.53 6.09
N GLY A 828 19.05 9.44 5.40
CA GLY A 828 20.24 9.22 4.57
C GLY A 828 21.51 8.68 5.24
N GLY A 829 21.42 7.71 6.15
CA GLY A 829 22.57 7.05 6.79
C GLY A 829 22.44 5.54 7.01
N GLY A 830 21.33 4.89 6.64
CA GLY A 830 21.22 3.44 6.77
C GLY A 830 20.15 2.84 5.86
N ALA A 831 20.56 2.03 4.89
CA ALA A 831 19.61 1.30 4.04
C ALA A 831 18.86 0.25 4.89
N PRO A 832 17.53 0.22 4.87
CA PRO A 832 16.76 -0.85 5.50
C PRO A 832 16.95 -2.15 4.72
N LEU A 833 17.09 -3.26 5.44
CA LEU A 833 17.15 -4.60 4.88
C LEU A 833 15.82 -4.97 4.18
N PRO A 834 15.81 -5.86 3.17
CA PRO A 834 14.56 -6.31 2.53
C PRO A 834 13.57 -6.98 3.50
N TRP A 835 14.06 -7.62 4.57
CA TRP A 835 13.20 -8.09 5.67
C TRP A 835 12.79 -6.97 6.64
N ALA A 836 13.49 -5.83 6.62
CA ALA A 836 13.15 -4.64 7.41
C ALA A 836 12.04 -3.79 6.79
N ALA A 837 11.51 -4.14 5.61
CA ALA A 837 10.19 -3.62 5.19
C ALA A 837 9.08 -4.08 6.17
N SER A 838 9.25 -5.22 6.85
CA SER A 838 8.44 -5.63 8.01
C SER A 838 8.81 -4.87 9.29
N LEU A 839 9.93 -4.14 9.31
CA LEU A 839 10.39 -3.28 10.39
C LEU A 839 10.30 -1.80 9.98
N VAL A 840 9.27 -1.40 9.23
CA VAL A 840 8.83 0.01 9.29
C VAL A 840 8.59 0.27 10.76
N ARG A 841 9.59 0.87 11.43
CA ARG A 841 9.50 1.09 12.88
C ARG A 841 8.28 1.96 13.04
N PRO A 842 7.27 1.53 13.82
CA PRO A 842 6.12 2.37 14.07
C PRO A 842 6.65 3.72 14.58
N PRO A 843 5.95 4.83 14.28
CA PRO A 843 6.34 6.14 14.80
C PRO A 843 6.59 6.04 16.30
N SER A 844 7.51 6.85 16.83
CA SER A 844 7.78 6.84 18.27
C SER A 844 6.47 7.01 19.05
N TRP A 845 6.37 6.40 20.24
CA TRP A 845 5.17 6.54 21.09
C TRP A 845 4.79 8.00 21.33
N GLN A 846 5.80 8.88 21.43
CA GLN A 846 5.60 10.33 21.52
C GLN A 846 4.90 10.90 20.29
N ALA A 847 5.38 10.56 19.08
CA ALA A 847 4.77 10.98 17.83
C ALA A 847 3.32 10.46 17.70
N GLN A 848 3.07 9.19 18.05
CA GLN A 848 1.71 8.63 18.03
C GLN A 848 0.78 9.38 19.00
N GLY A 849 1.23 9.68 20.22
CA GLY A 849 0.46 10.46 21.19
C GLY A 849 0.16 11.87 20.70
N LEU A 850 1.12 12.52 20.05
CA LEU A 850 0.93 13.85 19.46
C LEU A 850 -0.02 13.81 18.26
N VAL A 851 0.03 12.77 17.42
CA VAL A 851 -0.92 12.55 16.31
C VAL A 851 -2.34 12.43 16.86
N LEU A 852 -2.55 11.59 17.89
CA LEU A 852 -3.85 11.44 18.54
C LEU A 852 -4.36 12.75 19.13
N ALA A 853 -3.49 13.49 19.83
CA ALA A 853 -3.76 14.81 20.37
C ALA A 853 -4.19 15.81 19.29
N ALA A 854 -3.43 15.89 18.19
CA ALA A 854 -3.67 16.84 17.13
C ALA A 854 -4.96 16.53 16.33
N LEU A 855 -5.15 15.27 15.93
CA LEU A 855 -6.34 14.84 15.17
C LEU A 855 -7.61 14.93 16.00
N SER A 856 -7.58 14.53 17.27
CA SER A 856 -8.76 14.67 18.13
C SER A 856 -9.09 16.13 18.46
N GLN A 857 -8.08 17.02 18.57
CA GLN A 857 -8.34 18.45 18.69
C GLN A 857 -8.95 19.01 17.41
N TYR A 858 -8.43 18.63 16.25
CA TYR A 858 -8.96 19.00 14.95
C TYR A 858 -10.43 18.57 14.81
N ASP A 859 -10.72 17.29 15.01
CA ASP A 859 -12.06 16.76 14.84
C ASP A 859 -13.06 17.36 15.84
N ARG A 860 -12.64 17.68 17.07
CA ARG A 860 -13.48 18.43 18.02
C ARG A 860 -13.77 19.84 17.54
N GLN A 861 -12.72 20.55 17.10
CA GLN A 861 -12.84 21.95 16.68
C GLN A 861 -13.80 22.11 15.49
N TYR A 862 -13.82 21.14 14.58
CA TYR A 862 -14.67 21.15 13.40
C TYR A 862 -15.96 20.33 13.55
N GLY A 863 -16.25 19.81 14.75
CA GLY A 863 -17.46 19.02 15.03
C GLY A 863 -17.48 17.61 14.38
N SER A 864 -16.38 17.19 13.77
CA SER A 864 -16.21 15.88 13.14
C SER A 864 -16.05 14.74 14.14
N ALA A 865 -15.80 15.03 15.41
CA ALA A 865 -15.76 14.02 16.47
C ALA A 865 -17.17 13.51 16.83
N GLN A 866 -18.24 14.26 16.57
CA GLN A 866 -19.62 13.80 16.72
C GLN A 866 -20.47 14.34 15.57
N PRO A 867 -20.26 13.83 14.35
CA PRO A 867 -20.92 14.35 13.16
C PRO A 867 -22.40 14.06 13.29
N GLN A 868 -23.21 15.05 12.92
CA GLN A 868 -24.62 14.91 12.64
C GLN A 868 -24.82 15.51 11.27
N LEU A 869 -24.26 14.86 10.25
CA LEU A 869 -24.04 15.44 8.94
C LEU A 869 -24.80 14.65 7.87
N GLY A 870 -25.67 15.33 7.15
CA GLY A 870 -26.30 14.82 5.93
C GLY A 870 -25.59 15.40 4.71
N MET A 871 -25.26 14.55 3.75
CA MET A 871 -24.59 14.94 2.52
C MET A 871 -25.31 14.35 1.31
N SER A 872 -25.51 15.16 0.29
CA SER A 872 -25.91 14.70 -1.04
C SER A 872 -24.93 15.23 -2.09
N ALA A 873 -24.69 14.42 -3.13
CA ALA A 873 -24.05 14.85 -4.35
C ALA A 873 -24.97 14.60 -5.53
N GLU A 874 -25.04 15.57 -6.42
CA GLU A 874 -25.88 15.55 -7.61
C GLU A 874 -25.06 15.82 -8.87
N VAL A 875 -25.30 15.07 -9.94
CA VAL A 875 -24.77 15.37 -11.28
C VAL A 875 -25.94 15.75 -12.15
N ASN A 876 -25.93 16.98 -12.67
CA ASN A 876 -27.00 17.50 -13.54
C ASN A 876 -28.41 17.31 -12.95
N GLY A 877 -28.55 17.53 -11.63
CA GLY A 877 -29.81 17.37 -10.89
C GLY A 877 -30.24 15.93 -10.60
N ALA A 878 -29.39 14.93 -10.86
CA ALA A 878 -29.61 13.55 -10.43
C ALA A 878 -28.73 13.23 -9.21
N VAL A 879 -29.33 12.73 -8.13
CA VAL A 879 -28.61 12.31 -6.93
C VAL A 879 -27.71 11.12 -7.24
N VAL A 880 -26.40 11.39 -7.27
CA VAL A 880 -25.35 10.39 -7.51
C VAL A 880 -24.80 9.82 -6.22
N MET A 881 -24.92 10.51 -5.09
CA MET A 881 -24.56 9.96 -3.78
C MET A 881 -25.40 10.62 -2.70
N GLN A 882 -25.79 9.84 -1.69
CA GLN A 882 -26.38 10.36 -0.46
C GLN A 882 -25.73 9.63 0.70
N ALA A 883 -25.26 10.38 1.69
CA ALA A 883 -24.60 9.84 2.87
C ALA A 883 -25.12 10.56 4.11
N SER A 884 -25.30 9.80 5.19
CA SER A 884 -25.66 10.31 6.51
C SER A 884 -24.60 9.83 7.49
N PHE A 885 -23.98 10.76 8.19
CA PHE A 885 -22.96 10.52 9.18
C PHE A 885 -23.50 10.95 10.54
N GLN A 886 -23.81 9.97 11.37
CA GLN A 886 -24.26 10.20 12.73
C GLN A 886 -23.29 9.52 13.68
N ALA A 887 -22.83 10.27 14.69
CA ALA A 887 -22.26 9.66 15.89
C ALA A 887 -23.26 8.62 16.41
N ALA A 888 -22.77 7.55 17.05
CA ALA A 888 -23.64 6.57 17.70
C ALA A 888 -24.51 7.32 18.72
N ASN A 889 -25.71 7.71 18.30
CA ASN A 889 -26.54 8.55 19.14
C ASN A 889 -26.92 7.67 20.33
N ARG A 890 -26.81 8.22 21.54
CA ARG A 890 -27.16 7.53 22.79
C ARG A 890 -28.69 7.46 22.89
N SER A 891 -29.32 6.94 21.84
CA SER A 891 -30.76 6.81 21.76
C SER A 891 -31.16 5.73 22.76
N THR A 892 -31.93 6.15 23.76
CA THR A 892 -32.66 5.26 24.65
C THR A 892 -33.77 4.49 23.92
N SER A 893 -33.93 4.66 22.60
CA SER A 893 -34.85 3.84 21.81
C SER A 893 -34.30 2.42 21.67
N SER A 894 -35.05 1.45 22.19
CA SER A 894 -34.77 0.01 22.13
C SER A 894 -34.77 -0.60 20.73
N THR A 895 -34.86 0.21 19.67
CA THR A 895 -34.81 -0.24 18.28
C THR A 895 -33.39 -0.12 17.72
N PRO A 896 -32.69 -1.25 17.47
CA PRO A 896 -31.35 -1.26 16.90
C PRO A 896 -31.41 -0.96 15.40
N SER A 897 -31.59 0.30 15.00
CA SER A 897 -31.55 0.68 13.59
C SER A 897 -30.32 1.53 13.29
N SER A 898 -29.42 0.96 12.48
CA SER A 898 -28.19 1.51 11.89
C SER A 898 -26.96 1.59 12.80
N SER A 899 -25.95 0.77 12.46
CA SER A 899 -24.59 0.89 12.99
C SER A 899 -24.03 2.30 12.73
N PRO A 900 -23.23 2.87 13.64
CA PRO A 900 -22.66 4.19 13.45
C PRO A 900 -21.84 4.25 12.15
N SER A 901 -22.18 5.19 11.27
CA SER A 901 -21.66 5.30 9.90
C SER A 901 -20.38 6.15 9.86
N TRP A 902 -19.34 5.74 10.58
CA TRP A 902 -18.00 6.35 10.45
C TRP A 902 -17.24 5.87 9.22
N GLN A 903 -17.74 4.81 8.59
CA GLN A 903 -17.11 4.25 7.41
C GLN A 903 -17.31 5.21 6.23
N PRO A 904 -16.23 5.50 5.48
CA PRO A 904 -16.35 6.26 4.25
C PRO A 904 -17.39 5.61 3.33
N VAL A 905 -18.35 6.40 2.88
CA VAL A 905 -19.32 5.96 1.88
C VAL A 905 -18.72 6.23 0.52
N SER A 906 -18.57 5.18 -0.29
CA SER A 906 -18.05 5.29 -1.65
C SER A 906 -19.05 4.76 -2.66
N ARG A 907 -19.26 5.51 -3.75
CA ARG A 907 -20.12 5.10 -4.87
C ARG A 907 -19.40 5.36 -6.19
N THR A 908 -19.36 4.33 -7.03
CA THR A 908 -18.82 4.40 -8.40
C THR A 908 -19.96 4.33 -9.39
N ILE A 909 -19.96 5.24 -10.35
CA ILE A 909 -21.00 5.38 -11.38
C ILE A 909 -20.30 5.34 -12.73
N ALA A 910 -20.75 4.48 -13.63
CA ALA A 910 -20.22 4.43 -14.98
C ALA A 910 -20.61 5.70 -15.74
N TRP A 911 -19.76 6.20 -16.65
CA TRP A 911 -20.06 7.46 -17.35
C TRP A 911 -21.35 7.42 -18.16
N GLU A 912 -21.69 6.27 -18.73
CA GLU A 912 -22.95 6.01 -19.42
C GLU A 912 -24.20 6.10 -18.54
N GLU A 913 -24.05 5.97 -17.21
CA GLU A 913 -25.15 6.12 -16.25
C GLU A 913 -25.33 7.58 -15.80
N LEU A 914 -24.36 8.45 -16.10
CA LEU A 914 -24.46 9.87 -15.79
C LEU A 914 -25.48 10.53 -16.72
N ARG A 915 -26.42 11.28 -16.16
CA ARG A 915 -27.37 12.06 -16.98
C ARG A 915 -26.60 13.06 -17.84
N PRO A 916 -26.88 13.14 -19.15
CA PRO A 916 -26.26 14.15 -20.01
C PRO A 916 -26.63 15.57 -19.54
N PRO A 917 -25.81 16.59 -19.84
CA PRO A 917 -26.12 17.97 -19.48
C PRO A 917 -27.43 18.42 -20.17
N PRO A 918 -28.19 19.35 -19.55
CA PRO A 918 -29.52 19.75 -20.01
C PRO A 918 -29.54 20.43 -21.38
N ALA A 919 -28.39 20.94 -21.86
CA ALA A 919 -28.23 21.43 -23.21
C ALA A 919 -26.85 21.06 -23.78
N PRO A 920 -26.74 20.72 -25.08
CA PRO A 920 -25.45 20.47 -25.73
C PRO A 920 -24.58 21.74 -25.66
N GLY A 921 -23.36 21.60 -25.14
CA GLY A 921 -22.42 22.70 -24.92
C GLY A 921 -22.28 23.15 -23.46
N ASN A 922 -23.19 22.76 -22.57
CA ASN A 922 -23.04 22.99 -21.13
C ASN A 922 -22.12 21.93 -20.51
N THR A 923 -21.18 22.35 -19.67
CA THR A 923 -20.38 21.42 -18.85
C THR A 923 -21.28 20.74 -17.83
N SER A 924 -21.12 19.43 -17.64
CA SER A 924 -21.81 18.75 -16.54
C SER A 924 -21.44 19.40 -15.21
N ARG A 925 -22.40 19.46 -14.30
CA ARG A 925 -22.24 20.11 -12.99
C ARG A 925 -22.32 19.05 -11.91
N LEU A 926 -21.32 19.02 -11.02
CA LEU A 926 -21.31 18.16 -9.84
C LEU A 926 -21.51 19.04 -8.60
N ASP A 927 -22.70 18.96 -8.02
CA ASP A 927 -23.10 19.73 -6.84
C ASP A 927 -23.00 18.88 -5.59
N PHE A 928 -22.48 19.47 -4.52
CA PHE A 928 -22.42 18.88 -3.20
C PHE A 928 -23.21 19.76 -2.23
N GLN A 929 -24.11 19.15 -1.49
CA GLN A 929 -24.87 19.82 -0.43
C GLN A 929 -24.60 19.12 0.88
N VAL A 930 -24.26 19.91 1.90
CA VAL A 930 -23.97 19.42 3.24
C VAL A 930 -24.85 20.16 4.24
N SER A 931 -25.47 19.40 5.14
CA SER A 931 -26.37 19.87 6.19
C SER A 931 -26.00 19.27 7.54
N GLY A 932 -26.30 19.97 8.63
CA GLY A 932 -26.07 19.49 10.00
C GLY A 932 -24.84 20.08 10.69
N SER A 933 -24.09 19.26 11.43
CA SER A 933 -22.87 19.67 12.14
C SER A 933 -21.70 18.72 11.88
N GLY A 934 -20.52 19.29 11.65
CA GLY A 934 -19.28 18.55 11.38
C GLY A 934 -18.63 18.94 10.06
N GLU A 935 -17.52 18.29 9.75
CA GLU A 935 -16.84 18.39 8.46
C GLU A 935 -16.87 17.04 7.72
N VAL A 936 -17.23 17.08 6.44
CA VAL A 936 -17.13 15.94 5.52
C VAL A 936 -15.94 16.16 4.58
N SER A 937 -15.06 15.16 4.53
CA SER A 937 -14.02 15.05 3.52
C SER A 937 -14.58 14.35 2.30
N LEU A 938 -14.48 15.04 1.16
CA LEU A 938 -15.02 14.58 -0.11
C LEU A 938 -13.88 14.34 -1.08
N THR A 939 -13.95 13.21 -1.76
CA THR A 939 -13.11 12.89 -2.90
C THR A 939 -14.03 12.61 -4.07
N ALA A 940 -13.86 13.35 -5.17
CA ALA A 940 -14.43 13.00 -6.46
C ALA A 940 -13.28 12.56 -7.36
N SER A 941 -13.35 11.32 -7.85
CA SER A 941 -12.32 10.73 -8.71
C SER A 941 -12.93 10.18 -9.99
N MET A 942 -12.33 10.51 -11.12
CA MET A 942 -12.64 9.95 -12.42
C MET A 942 -11.57 8.93 -12.78
N ARG A 943 -12.00 7.74 -13.17
CA ARG A 943 -11.13 6.68 -13.70
C ARG A 943 -11.53 6.45 -15.15
N PHE A 944 -10.61 6.58 -16.10
CA PHE A 944 -10.92 6.36 -17.51
C PHE A 944 -9.69 6.03 -18.34
N VAL A 945 -9.86 5.41 -19.50
CA VAL A 945 -8.79 5.28 -20.50
C VAL A 945 -8.96 6.41 -21.51
N PRO A 946 -8.04 7.39 -21.61
CA PRO A 946 -8.18 8.47 -22.58
C PRO A 946 -8.31 7.95 -24.01
N ALA A 947 -9.19 8.54 -24.80
CA ALA A 947 -9.46 8.13 -26.19
C ALA A 947 -8.23 8.28 -27.10
N ARG A 948 -7.33 9.20 -26.75
CA ARG A 948 -6.04 9.39 -27.40
C ARG A 948 -4.95 9.44 -26.32
N PRO A 949 -3.90 8.63 -26.42
CA PRO A 949 -2.80 8.69 -25.50
C PRO A 949 -1.96 9.95 -25.72
N PRO A 950 -1.17 10.38 -24.72
CA PRO A 950 -0.37 11.58 -24.83
C PRO A 950 0.64 11.46 -25.99
N PRO A 951 0.66 12.41 -26.94
CA PRO A 951 1.59 12.39 -28.07
C PRO A 951 3.02 12.75 -27.65
N SER A 952 3.19 13.35 -26.47
CA SER A 952 4.48 13.75 -25.91
C SER A 952 4.65 13.20 -24.49
N PRO A 953 5.88 12.98 -24.02
CA PRO A 953 6.12 12.61 -22.63
C PRO A 953 5.51 13.63 -21.66
N THR A 954 4.99 13.15 -20.54
CA THR A 954 4.45 14.00 -19.45
C THR A 954 5.40 13.96 -18.27
N TYR A 955 5.84 15.12 -17.79
CA TYR A 955 6.67 15.26 -16.60
C TYR A 955 5.89 15.97 -15.49
N ARG A 956 5.71 15.30 -14.34
CA ARG A 956 5.13 15.85 -13.11
C ARG A 956 5.94 15.41 -11.91
N GLY A 957 7.24 15.73 -11.92
CA GLY A 957 8.20 15.34 -10.88
C GLY A 957 8.97 14.06 -11.19
N LEU A 958 8.40 13.13 -11.95
CA LEU A 958 9.13 11.98 -12.50
C LEU A 958 9.29 12.13 -14.01
N TYR A 959 10.52 11.92 -14.50
CA TYR A 959 10.80 11.82 -15.93
C TYR A 959 10.94 10.35 -16.31
N VAL A 960 10.23 9.91 -17.34
CA VAL A 960 10.26 8.52 -17.81
C VAL A 960 10.66 8.51 -19.27
N ALA A 961 11.68 7.72 -19.59
CA ALA A 961 12.12 7.45 -20.95
C ALA A 961 12.19 5.95 -21.17
N ALA A 962 12.03 5.52 -22.42
CA ALA A 962 12.19 4.11 -22.75
C ALA A 962 12.71 3.91 -24.18
N ALA A 963 13.40 2.80 -24.38
CA ALA A 963 13.92 2.39 -25.68
C ALA A 963 13.68 0.88 -25.87
N LEU A 964 13.14 0.52 -27.03
CA LEU A 964 13.01 -0.87 -27.43
C LEU A 964 14.15 -1.24 -28.39
N GLN A 965 14.94 -2.25 -28.05
CA GLN A 965 16.15 -2.65 -28.77
C GLN A 965 16.15 -4.16 -29.01
N LEU A 966 16.97 -4.65 -29.94
CA LEU A 966 17.18 -6.09 -30.11
C LEU A 966 18.03 -6.60 -28.95
N VAL A 967 17.84 -7.86 -28.56
CA VAL A 967 18.77 -8.52 -27.64
C VAL A 967 19.91 -9.14 -28.44
N ASP A 968 21.14 -8.81 -28.07
CA ASP A 968 22.31 -9.50 -28.59
C ASP A 968 22.31 -10.96 -28.10
N PRO A 969 22.29 -11.96 -28.98
CA PRO A 969 22.24 -13.37 -28.57
C PRO A 969 23.48 -13.81 -27.79
N LEU A 970 24.62 -13.12 -27.92
CA LEU A 970 25.87 -13.47 -27.23
C LEU A 970 25.92 -12.88 -25.82
N SER A 971 25.69 -11.56 -25.69
CA SER A 971 25.75 -10.88 -24.39
C SER A 971 24.44 -10.92 -23.61
N GLY A 972 23.31 -11.16 -24.27
CA GLY A 972 21.98 -10.97 -23.71
C GLY A 972 21.62 -9.51 -23.43
N GLY A 973 22.48 -8.55 -23.79
CA GLY A 973 22.26 -7.13 -23.59
C GLY A 973 21.42 -6.48 -24.70
N PRO A 974 20.85 -5.30 -24.46
CA PRO A 974 20.24 -4.51 -25.53
C PRO A 974 21.30 -4.05 -26.55
N MET A 975 21.00 -4.14 -27.85
CA MET A 975 21.88 -3.70 -28.93
C MET A 975 21.15 -2.85 -29.97
N GLY A 976 21.89 -1.94 -30.62
CA GLY A 976 21.40 -1.12 -31.73
C GLY A 976 20.61 0.12 -31.31
N ARG A 977 19.95 0.76 -32.30
CA ARG A 977 19.09 1.94 -32.09
C ARG A 977 17.68 1.51 -31.67
N PRO A 978 16.86 2.42 -31.09
CA PRO A 978 15.46 2.15 -30.82
C PRO A 978 14.72 1.66 -32.08
N LEU A 979 13.93 0.60 -31.92
CA LEU A 979 13.24 -0.09 -33.01
C LEU A 979 11.80 0.39 -33.15
N VAL A 980 11.35 0.50 -34.40
CA VAL A 980 9.94 0.71 -34.77
C VAL A 980 9.32 -0.53 -35.43
N ALA A 981 10.15 -1.50 -35.81
CA ALA A 981 9.72 -2.76 -36.38
C ALA A 981 10.64 -3.91 -35.94
N VAL A 982 10.07 -5.10 -35.76
CA VAL A 982 10.76 -6.29 -35.23
C VAL A 982 10.27 -7.54 -35.98
N PRO A 983 11.14 -8.47 -36.40
CA PRO A 983 10.70 -9.75 -36.95
C PRO A 983 10.03 -10.63 -35.90
N LEU A 984 9.00 -11.38 -36.30
CA LEU A 984 8.37 -12.41 -35.47
C LEU A 984 9.42 -13.38 -34.89
N GLY A 985 9.28 -13.76 -33.62
CA GLY A 985 10.19 -14.63 -32.89
C GLY A 985 11.44 -13.94 -32.33
N SER A 986 11.70 -12.68 -32.68
CA SER A 986 12.89 -11.98 -32.17
C SER A 986 12.77 -11.67 -30.68
N LEU A 987 13.90 -11.79 -29.97
CA LEU A 987 14.03 -11.35 -28.59
C LEU A 987 14.39 -9.87 -28.55
N VAL A 988 13.60 -9.09 -27.80
CA VAL A 988 13.78 -7.64 -27.65
C VAL A 988 13.97 -7.27 -26.18
N ALA A 989 14.71 -6.18 -25.96
CA ALA A 989 14.95 -5.55 -24.67
C ALA A 989 14.22 -4.20 -24.64
N TYR A 990 13.34 -4.02 -23.67
CA TYR A 990 12.65 -2.77 -23.40
C TYR A 990 13.29 -2.11 -22.17
N THR A 991 14.22 -1.18 -22.41
CA THR A 991 14.94 -0.46 -21.36
C THR A 991 14.14 0.77 -20.96
N VAL A 992 13.79 0.86 -19.68
CA VAL A 992 13.02 1.94 -19.06
C VAL A 992 13.91 2.70 -18.10
N GLN A 993 13.97 4.02 -18.24
CA GLN A 993 14.68 4.93 -17.35
C GLN A 993 13.66 5.81 -16.61
N VAL A 994 13.83 5.93 -15.30
CA VAL A 994 13.03 6.81 -14.44
C VAL A 994 13.98 7.74 -13.70
N THR A 995 13.81 9.04 -13.91
CA THR A 995 14.59 10.08 -13.25
C THR A 995 13.72 10.89 -12.29
N SER A 996 14.18 11.04 -11.05
CA SER A 996 13.55 11.89 -10.03
C SER A 996 14.53 12.99 -9.60
N PRO A 997 14.09 14.26 -9.47
CA PRO A 997 14.91 15.32 -8.88
C PRO A 997 15.02 15.17 -7.34
N ASP A 998 14.06 14.50 -6.71
CA ASP A 998 13.93 14.37 -5.25
C ASP A 998 13.98 12.89 -4.81
N ASP A 999 14.29 12.67 -3.54
CA ASP A 999 14.11 11.36 -2.89
C ASP A 999 12.62 11.12 -2.64
N LEU A 1000 12.11 10.03 -3.19
CA LEU A 1000 10.71 9.63 -3.09
C LEU A 1000 10.57 8.36 -2.26
N GLY A 1001 9.40 8.20 -1.63
CA GLY A 1001 8.98 6.96 -1.01
C GLY A 1001 8.71 5.87 -2.05
N ALA A 1002 7.72 5.02 -1.80
CA ALA A 1002 7.39 3.96 -2.74
C ALA A 1002 7.00 4.52 -4.11
N VAL A 1003 7.61 3.99 -5.18
CA VAL A 1003 7.35 4.39 -6.57
C VAL A 1003 7.03 3.14 -7.37
N THR A 1004 5.93 3.18 -8.11
CA THR A 1004 5.53 2.12 -9.02
C THR A 1004 5.74 2.56 -10.47
N VAL A 1005 6.43 1.72 -11.26
CA VAL A 1005 6.58 1.86 -12.71
C VAL A 1005 5.76 0.78 -13.40
N ALA A 1006 4.70 1.21 -14.09
CA ALA A 1006 3.81 0.36 -14.87
C ALA A 1006 4.22 0.40 -16.35
N VAL A 1007 4.83 -0.70 -16.80
CA VAL A 1007 5.25 -0.91 -18.19
C VAL A 1007 4.20 -1.75 -18.90
N MET A 1008 3.23 -1.11 -19.54
CA MET A 1008 2.24 -1.81 -20.32
C MET A 1008 2.83 -2.30 -21.64
N MET A 1009 2.68 -3.59 -21.92
CA MET A 1009 3.29 -4.21 -23.09
C MET A 1009 2.41 -4.00 -24.33
N PRO A 1010 3.01 -3.78 -25.52
CA PRO A 1010 2.31 -3.87 -26.80
C PRO A 1010 1.72 -5.28 -26.98
N GLY A 1011 0.52 -5.40 -27.58
CA GLY A 1011 -0.19 -6.69 -27.69
C GLY A 1011 0.59 -7.79 -28.42
N GLY A 1012 1.53 -7.41 -29.29
CA GLY A 1012 2.37 -8.36 -30.03
C GLY A 1012 3.69 -8.73 -29.34
N LEU A 1013 4.03 -8.11 -28.21
CA LEU A 1013 5.22 -8.45 -27.43
C LEU A 1013 4.83 -9.20 -26.15
N GLU A 1014 5.40 -10.38 -25.95
CA GLU A 1014 5.21 -11.16 -24.71
C GLU A 1014 6.39 -10.96 -23.76
N PRO A 1015 6.20 -10.34 -22.58
CA PRO A 1015 7.28 -10.18 -21.62
C PRO A 1015 7.69 -11.54 -21.03
N LEU A 1016 9.00 -11.75 -20.88
CA LEU A 1016 9.56 -12.93 -20.24
C LEU A 1016 9.65 -12.69 -18.74
N ASP A 1017 9.06 -13.58 -17.94
CA ASP A 1017 9.11 -13.49 -16.49
C ASP A 1017 10.45 -14.05 -15.95
N PRO A 1018 11.30 -13.21 -15.33
CA PRO A 1018 12.58 -13.66 -14.76
C PRO A 1018 12.40 -14.63 -13.58
N ASN A 1019 11.20 -14.72 -12.99
CA ASN A 1019 10.94 -15.60 -11.85
C ASN A 1019 10.69 -17.08 -12.24
N LEU A 1020 10.51 -17.38 -13.53
CA LEU A 1020 10.25 -18.75 -13.98
C LEU A 1020 11.58 -19.51 -14.22
N PRO A 1021 11.75 -20.72 -13.65
CA PRO A 1021 12.94 -21.54 -13.88
C PRO A 1021 13.00 -21.95 -15.36
N GLY A 1022 13.96 -21.38 -16.11
CA GLY A 1022 14.08 -21.53 -17.57
C GLY A 1022 13.80 -20.26 -18.38
N GLY A 1023 13.30 -19.18 -17.75
CA GLY A 1023 13.18 -17.85 -18.37
C GLY A 1023 14.54 -17.19 -18.66
N THR A 1024 15.61 -17.71 -18.04
CA THR A 1024 17.00 -17.42 -18.40
C THR A 1024 17.41 -18.29 -19.59
N MET A 1025 17.09 -17.85 -20.81
CA MET A 1025 17.76 -18.39 -22.00
C MET A 1025 19.27 -18.20 -21.84
N GLY A 1026 19.99 -19.24 -21.42
CA GLY A 1026 21.42 -19.51 -21.63
C GLY A 1026 22.48 -18.54 -21.11
N VAL A 1027 22.17 -17.29 -20.78
CA VAL A 1027 23.17 -16.32 -20.30
C VAL A 1027 23.32 -16.52 -18.79
N GLY A 1028 24.44 -17.14 -18.39
CA GLY A 1028 24.66 -17.76 -17.08
C GLY A 1028 24.19 -16.94 -15.87
N SER A 1029 23.32 -17.56 -15.06
CA SER A 1029 23.17 -17.47 -13.58
C SER A 1029 23.46 -16.16 -12.82
N GLY A 1030 23.38 -14.99 -13.44
CA GLY A 1030 23.42 -13.68 -12.79
C GLY A 1030 22.02 -13.20 -12.44
N TRP A 1031 21.50 -13.72 -11.33
CA TRP A 1031 20.19 -13.40 -10.74
C TRP A 1031 19.92 -11.89 -10.76
N MET A 1032 18.78 -11.46 -11.34
CA MET A 1032 18.23 -10.09 -11.26
C MET A 1032 19.29 -9.00 -11.03
N SER A 1033 20.18 -8.82 -12.00
CA SER A 1033 21.24 -7.84 -11.93
C SER A 1033 20.68 -6.43 -12.12
N CYS A 1034 20.15 -5.82 -11.05
CA CYS A 1034 20.36 -4.38 -10.89
C CYS A 1034 21.83 -4.20 -10.47
N GLY A 1035 22.72 -4.31 -11.46
CA GLY A 1035 24.12 -3.89 -11.38
C GLY A 1035 25.18 -4.93 -10.96
N GLU A 1036 24.98 -6.23 -11.14
CA GLU A 1036 26.10 -7.19 -11.11
C GLU A 1036 27.19 -6.92 -12.15
N SER A 1037 26.91 -6.22 -13.26
CA SER A 1037 27.90 -6.11 -14.34
C SER A 1037 28.95 -4.99 -14.18
N TRP A 1038 28.89 -4.14 -13.14
CA TRP A 1038 29.80 -2.99 -13.01
C TRP A 1038 30.70 -2.99 -11.78
N VAL A 1039 30.50 -3.89 -10.81
CA VAL A 1039 31.35 -3.98 -9.62
C VAL A 1039 31.79 -5.43 -9.43
N GLU A 1040 33.05 -5.68 -9.74
CA GLU A 1040 33.71 -6.99 -9.64
C GLU A 1040 33.48 -7.67 -8.27
N SER A 1041 33.52 -8.99 -8.27
CA SER A 1041 33.19 -9.94 -7.18
C SER A 1041 34.08 -9.89 -5.93
N SER A 1042 34.68 -8.74 -5.61
CA SER A 1042 35.49 -8.56 -4.40
C SER A 1042 34.65 -8.67 -3.12
N ALA A 1043 35.21 -9.22 -2.04
CA ALA A 1043 34.52 -9.30 -0.74
C ALA A 1043 34.07 -7.93 -0.19
N TRP A 1044 34.75 -6.85 -0.61
CA TRP A 1044 34.37 -5.47 -0.31
C TRP A 1044 33.10 -5.03 -1.04
N SER A 1045 32.77 -5.60 -2.20
CA SER A 1045 31.53 -5.30 -2.92
C SER A 1045 30.29 -5.76 -2.15
N ARG A 1046 30.38 -6.77 -1.27
CA ARG A 1046 29.26 -7.17 -0.38
C ARG A 1046 28.97 -6.12 0.71
N VAL A 1047 30.01 -5.46 1.23
CA VAL A 1047 29.87 -4.42 2.27
C VAL A 1047 29.39 -3.11 1.63
N PHE A 1048 29.94 -2.72 0.48
CA PHE A 1048 29.45 -1.57 -0.27
C PHE A 1048 28.05 -1.79 -0.88
N ARG A 1049 27.69 -3.04 -1.22
CA ARG A 1049 26.30 -3.46 -1.56
C ARG A 1049 25.27 -3.11 -0.51
N TRP A 1050 25.68 -3.11 0.74
CA TRP A 1050 24.77 -2.95 1.88
C TRP A 1050 24.50 -1.48 2.26
N TRP A 1051 25.36 -0.54 1.84
CA TRP A 1051 25.26 0.87 2.23
C TRP A 1051 24.89 1.83 1.08
N TRP A 1052 25.14 1.47 -0.19
CA TRP A 1052 25.10 2.44 -1.31
C TRP A 1052 24.22 2.07 -2.52
N TRP A 1053 23.52 0.93 -2.52
CA TRP A 1053 22.91 0.43 -3.76
C TRP A 1053 21.48 0.90 -3.98
N PRO A 1054 21.12 1.25 -5.24
CA PRO A 1054 19.73 1.48 -5.60
C PRO A 1054 18.94 0.19 -5.33
N MET A 1055 17.84 0.33 -4.58
CA MET A 1055 16.90 -0.76 -4.33
C MET A 1055 16.44 -1.31 -5.68
N CYS A 1056 16.77 -2.58 -5.99
CA CYS A 1056 16.14 -3.27 -7.10
C CYS A 1056 14.63 -3.18 -6.93
N PRO A 1057 13.87 -2.73 -7.93
CA PRO A 1057 12.43 -2.79 -7.82
C PRO A 1057 11.98 -4.24 -7.77
N ALA A 1058 10.97 -4.53 -6.96
CA ALA A 1058 10.26 -5.79 -7.05
C ALA A 1058 9.54 -5.83 -8.40
N GLN A 1059 9.73 -6.91 -9.18
CA GLN A 1059 9.13 -7.07 -10.49
C GLN A 1059 7.97 -8.07 -10.44
N GLU A 1060 6.80 -7.65 -10.92
CA GLU A 1060 5.68 -8.53 -11.26
C GLU A 1060 5.48 -8.53 -12.78
N THR A 1061 5.53 -9.71 -13.40
CA THR A 1061 5.37 -9.86 -14.86
C THR A 1061 3.99 -10.45 -15.14
N ARG A 1062 3.11 -9.68 -15.79
CA ARG A 1062 1.82 -10.13 -16.32
C ARG A 1062 1.82 -10.01 -17.85
N PRO A 1063 0.93 -10.73 -18.58
CA PRO A 1063 0.87 -10.64 -20.04
C PRO A 1063 0.77 -9.20 -20.59
N ALA A 1064 -0.01 -8.34 -19.92
CA ALA A 1064 -0.27 -6.98 -20.35
C ALA A 1064 0.64 -5.91 -19.74
N LEU A 1065 1.29 -6.24 -18.64
CA LEU A 1065 1.85 -5.27 -17.71
C LEU A 1065 3.02 -5.88 -16.97
N VAL A 1066 4.16 -5.20 -17.01
CA VAL A 1066 5.25 -5.42 -16.07
C VAL A 1066 5.22 -4.29 -15.05
N THR A 1067 5.04 -4.65 -13.78
CA THR A 1067 5.05 -3.71 -12.66
C THR A 1067 6.41 -3.77 -11.98
N LEU A 1068 7.05 -2.62 -11.82
CA LEU A 1068 8.30 -2.47 -11.07
C LEU A 1068 8.03 -1.59 -9.85
N SER A 1069 8.13 -2.15 -8.65
CA SER A 1069 7.84 -1.44 -7.39
C SER A 1069 9.13 -1.15 -6.62
N TYR A 1070 9.49 0.12 -6.53
CA TYR A 1070 10.56 0.62 -5.68
C TYR A 1070 9.99 0.89 -4.28
N ALA A 1071 10.62 0.39 -3.22
CA ALA A 1071 10.25 0.75 -1.85
C ALA A 1071 10.60 2.22 -1.53
N ALA A 1072 11.65 2.74 -2.15
CA ALA A 1072 12.06 4.14 -2.17
C ALA A 1072 12.83 4.40 -3.47
N LEU A 1073 12.60 5.54 -4.12
CA LEU A 1073 13.35 5.96 -5.31
C LEU A 1073 14.16 7.21 -4.97
N ARG A 1074 15.49 7.09 -4.94
CA ARG A 1074 16.36 8.25 -4.68
C ARG A 1074 16.36 9.24 -5.85
N ALA A 1075 16.72 10.48 -5.56
CA ALA A 1075 17.05 11.48 -6.57
C ALA A 1075 18.15 10.93 -7.50
N GLY A 1076 17.99 11.13 -8.81
CA GLY A 1076 18.84 10.55 -9.84
C GLY A 1076 18.04 9.71 -10.84
N THR A 1077 18.74 8.89 -11.63
CA THR A 1077 18.15 8.03 -12.68
C THR A 1077 18.28 6.56 -12.32
N SER A 1078 17.17 5.84 -12.31
CA SER A 1078 17.10 4.38 -12.25
C SER A 1078 16.79 3.80 -13.63
N SER A 1079 17.41 2.68 -13.99
CA SER A 1079 17.21 2.00 -15.28
C SER A 1079 16.89 0.52 -15.07
N VAL A 1080 15.89 0.01 -15.78
CA VAL A 1080 15.49 -1.40 -15.77
C VAL A 1080 15.30 -1.88 -17.21
N THR A 1081 15.75 -3.09 -17.52
CA THR A 1081 15.57 -3.71 -18.84
C THR A 1081 14.65 -4.91 -18.74
N ILE A 1082 13.54 -4.87 -19.47
CA ILE A 1082 12.56 -5.97 -19.56
C ILE A 1082 12.82 -6.72 -20.87
N ARG A 1083 12.89 -8.05 -20.83
CA ARG A 1083 12.97 -8.87 -22.04
C ARG A 1083 11.59 -9.29 -22.50
N ALA A 1084 11.37 -9.28 -23.82
CA ALA A 1084 10.13 -9.75 -24.42
C ALA A 1084 10.39 -10.44 -25.76
N VAL A 1085 9.46 -11.28 -26.20
CA VAL A 1085 9.49 -11.94 -27.52
C VAL A 1085 8.43 -11.32 -28.41
N ALA A 1086 8.77 -11.02 -29.66
CA ALA A 1086 7.80 -10.64 -30.68
C ALA A 1086 6.96 -11.86 -31.09
N ALA A 1087 5.75 -11.98 -30.58
CA ALA A 1087 4.96 -13.21 -30.63
C ALA A 1087 3.82 -13.19 -31.66
N THR A 1088 3.38 -12.01 -32.13
CA THR A 1088 2.22 -11.89 -33.02
C THR A 1088 2.48 -10.88 -34.12
N VAL A 1089 2.19 -11.23 -35.37
CA VAL A 1089 2.35 -10.33 -36.53
C VAL A 1089 1.28 -9.24 -36.49
N GLY A 1090 1.68 -8.00 -36.79
CA GLY A 1090 0.74 -6.87 -36.77
C GLY A 1090 1.41 -5.52 -36.56
N THR A 1091 0.58 -4.50 -36.41
CA THR A 1091 0.96 -3.17 -35.91
C THR A 1091 0.26 -2.97 -34.58
N PHE A 1092 1.05 -2.80 -33.53
CA PHE A 1092 0.58 -2.71 -32.15
C PHE A 1092 0.87 -1.32 -31.60
N VAL A 1093 -0.06 -0.79 -30.82
CA VAL A 1093 0.14 0.40 -30.02
C VAL A 1093 1.21 0.09 -28.98
N VAL A 1094 2.18 1.01 -28.84
CA VAL A 1094 3.14 1.02 -27.73
C VAL A 1094 2.58 1.96 -26.67
N PRO A 1095 2.03 1.43 -25.56
CA PRO A 1095 1.44 2.27 -24.53
C PRO A 1095 2.49 3.17 -23.88
N PRO A 1096 2.10 4.36 -23.39
CA PRO A 1096 2.89 5.14 -22.45
C PRO A 1096 3.29 4.30 -21.24
N ILE A 1097 4.58 4.29 -20.92
CA ILE A 1097 5.07 3.75 -19.65
C ILE A 1097 4.85 4.81 -18.59
N ARG A 1098 4.28 4.43 -17.44
CA ARG A 1098 3.94 5.35 -16.35
C ARG A 1098 4.76 5.02 -15.11
N ALA A 1099 5.44 6.02 -14.55
CA ALA A 1099 5.99 5.95 -13.18
C ALA A 1099 5.23 6.92 -12.29
N TYR A 1100 4.91 6.53 -11.07
CA TYR A 1100 4.24 7.39 -10.09
C TYR A 1100 4.63 7.03 -8.66
N ALA A 1101 4.66 8.02 -7.76
CA ALA A 1101 4.82 7.75 -6.34
C ALA A 1101 3.50 7.20 -5.76
N ASP A 1102 3.56 6.09 -5.02
CA ASP A 1102 2.37 5.45 -4.44
C ASP A 1102 1.73 6.36 -3.37
N ALA A 1103 2.60 7.03 -2.60
CA ALA A 1103 2.32 8.16 -1.71
C ALA A 1103 1.42 9.23 -2.33
N GLN A 1104 1.80 9.63 -3.54
CA GLN A 1104 1.39 10.85 -4.22
C GLN A 1104 1.29 10.58 -5.72
N PRO A 1105 0.23 9.90 -6.19
CA PRO A 1105 0.13 9.47 -7.60
C PRO A 1105 0.13 10.61 -8.62
N GLU A 1106 -0.10 11.86 -8.18
CA GLU A 1106 0.08 13.08 -8.97
C GLU A 1106 1.54 13.41 -9.29
N LEU A 1107 2.47 12.94 -8.47
CA LEU A 1107 3.90 12.96 -8.76
C LEU A 1107 4.23 11.77 -9.67
N MET A 1108 4.27 12.03 -10.96
CA MET A 1108 4.33 11.00 -11.97
C MET A 1108 5.03 11.45 -13.24
N GLY A 1109 5.38 10.47 -14.07
CA GLY A 1109 5.94 10.66 -15.39
C GLY A 1109 5.37 9.64 -16.36
N MET A 1110 5.22 10.03 -17.63
CA MET A 1110 4.80 9.13 -18.70
C MET A 1110 5.65 9.34 -19.94
N THR A 1111 5.98 8.25 -20.65
CA THR A 1111 6.53 8.35 -22.01
C THR A 1111 5.46 8.82 -22.99
N ALA A 1112 5.84 9.20 -24.21
CA ALA A 1112 4.89 9.30 -25.31
C ALA A 1112 4.34 7.91 -25.67
N ALA A 1113 3.14 7.87 -26.24
CA ALA A 1113 2.68 6.68 -26.95
C ALA A 1113 3.38 6.52 -28.30
N GLY A 1114 3.50 5.28 -28.76
CA GLY A 1114 4.08 4.95 -30.05
C GLY A 1114 3.33 3.81 -30.73
N ALA A 1115 3.94 3.27 -31.78
CA ALA A 1115 3.49 2.06 -32.44
C ALA A 1115 4.71 1.21 -32.83
N ILE A 1116 4.51 -0.10 -32.87
CA ILE A 1116 5.53 -1.06 -33.29
C ILE A 1116 4.93 -2.02 -34.31
N LYS A 1117 5.67 -2.29 -35.38
CA LYS A 1117 5.29 -3.28 -36.38
C LYS A 1117 6.04 -4.60 -36.16
N ILE A 1118 5.32 -5.68 -35.95
CA ILE A 1118 5.90 -7.03 -35.95
C ILE A 1118 5.68 -7.62 -37.33
N CYS A 1119 6.77 -7.84 -38.07
CA CYS A 1119 6.70 -8.41 -39.40
C CYS A 1119 6.68 -9.93 -39.35
N ASP A 1120 6.01 -10.56 -40.31
CA ASP A 1120 6.26 -11.96 -40.62
C ASP A 1120 7.72 -12.14 -41.07
N GLY A 1121 8.42 -13.12 -40.50
CA GLY A 1121 9.87 -13.35 -40.68
C GLY A 1121 10.25 -13.88 -42.07
N ALA A 1122 9.28 -14.23 -42.90
CA ALA A 1122 9.46 -14.94 -44.17
C ALA A 1122 10.11 -14.14 -45.32
N GLY A 1123 10.77 -13.01 -45.05
CA GLY A 1123 11.09 -11.99 -46.07
C GLY A 1123 12.56 -11.69 -46.36
N SER A 1124 13.53 -12.51 -45.95
CA SER A 1124 14.91 -12.37 -46.43
C SER A 1124 15.71 -13.67 -46.31
N GLY A 1125 15.25 -14.71 -47.01
CA GLY A 1125 16.17 -15.64 -47.66
C GLY A 1125 16.50 -15.05 -49.03
N GLY A 1126 17.42 -14.09 -49.06
CA GLY A 1126 17.95 -13.44 -50.25
C GLY A 1126 19.42 -13.14 -50.04
#